data_AF-A0A4W3J4C8-F1
#
_entry.id   AF-A0A4W3J4C8-F1
#
_cell.length_a   1.000
_cell.length_b   1.000
_cell.length_c   1.000
_cell.angle_alpha   90.00
_cell.angle_beta   90.00
_cell.angle_gamma   90.00
#
_symmetry.space_group_name_H-M   'P 1'
#
loop_
_entity.id
_entity.type
_entity.pdbx_description
1 polymer ?
#
loop_
_entity_poly.entity_id
_entity_poly.type
_entity_poly.pdbx_seq_one_letter_code
_entity_poly.pdbx_strand_id
1 'polypeptide(L)'
;MPAPVRLRELIRTIRAARTQAEERDVIQKECALIRSSFREEDNTYRCRNVAKLIYMHMLGYPAHFGQLECLKLIASQRFTDKRIGYLGAMLLLDERQDVHLLMTNCLKNDLSHSTQFVQGLALCTLGCMGSSDMCRDLAGEVEKLLKNSNSYIRKKAALAAVHVIRKVPELLEMFLPATKNLLNDKNHVPQLVKSLKNLIMSGYSPEHDVSGISDPFLQVQILRLLRILGKSDDESSEQMNDILAQVATNTETSKNVGNAILYETVLTVMDIKSESGLRVLAVNILGRFLLNNDKNIRYVALTSLLKMVQTDHNAVQRHRSTIVDCLTDLDVSIKRRAMDLCFALVNGSNVRGMMKELLYFLDHCDPEFKADCASGIFLAAEKYAPNKRWHIDTIMRVLTTAGSFVRDDSVPLLILLISNANSLHAYIVQKLYQAIRVDASQQPLVQVAVWCIGEYGDLLLSGEFEDETPVQVTEDEVLDVLEQILHSNLSLLTTREYALTAIMKLSTRLQNSTNRIRKAVSIYGSSLDVELQQRAVEYSALFMRFDHMRPALLERMPLIQKSATNGPMHATVNGNVDETEEEGHLPAQEQLSQQAQVNTYSPAFQSSLYQVCNLLDIPSIIAYDQNGLKIEFSFERSKANLNMLFITLRASNSTETDMNNFVLQAAVPKSFQLQLMSPSGSTVPAVNSGAVTQIMRVLNSQKCIKLRHRLEVS
;
A
#
# COMPACT_ATOMS: atom_id res chain seq x y z
N MET A 1 -36.35 -32.75 30.79
CA MET A 1 -36.24 -32.84 29.31
C MET A 1 -35.53 -34.13 28.92
N PRO A 2 -35.77 -34.69 27.71
CA PRO A 2 -34.96 -35.80 27.20
C PRO A 2 -33.48 -35.39 27.10
N ALA A 3 -32.58 -36.36 27.22
CA ALA A 3 -31.15 -36.11 27.16
C ALA A 3 -30.77 -35.44 25.81
N PRO A 4 -29.98 -34.36 25.82
CA PRO A 4 -29.62 -33.66 24.60
C PRO A 4 -28.75 -34.54 23.70
N VAL A 5 -28.98 -34.40 22.39
CA VAL A 5 -28.30 -35.13 21.31
C VAL A 5 -26.78 -34.96 21.42
N ARG A 6 -26.03 -36.03 21.13
CA ARG A 6 -24.56 -36.00 21.17
C ARG A 6 -24.02 -35.23 19.97
N LEU A 7 -22.84 -34.60 20.12
CA LEU A 7 -22.19 -33.85 19.04
C LEU A 7 -22.08 -34.65 17.74
N ARG A 8 -21.70 -35.93 17.81
CA ARG A 8 -21.57 -36.80 16.63
C ARG A 8 -22.90 -37.03 15.90
N GLU A 9 -24.02 -37.09 16.61
CA GLU A 9 -25.35 -37.27 16.03
C GLU A 9 -25.84 -35.99 15.35
N LEU A 10 -25.57 -34.82 15.96
CA LEU A 10 -25.82 -33.52 15.32
C LEU A 10 -25.03 -33.41 14.00
N ILE A 11 -23.74 -33.72 14.02
CA ILE A 11 -22.89 -33.68 12.81
C ILE A 11 -23.44 -34.60 11.73
N ARG A 12 -23.90 -35.82 12.08
CA ARG A 12 -24.53 -36.73 11.10
C ARG A 12 -25.81 -36.15 10.52
N THR A 13 -26.63 -35.50 11.35
CA THR A 13 -27.90 -34.90 10.91
C THR A 13 -27.64 -33.72 9.97
N ILE A 14 -26.68 -32.86 10.30
CA ILE A 14 -26.24 -31.74 9.45
C ILE A 14 -25.67 -32.27 8.12
N ARG A 15 -24.85 -33.31 8.14
CA ARG A 15 -24.31 -33.94 6.93
C ARG A 15 -25.37 -34.66 6.07
N ALA A 16 -26.53 -34.95 6.63
CA ALA A 16 -27.65 -35.56 5.91
C ALA A 16 -28.55 -34.51 5.23
N ALA A 17 -28.41 -33.22 5.57
CA ALA A 17 -29.12 -32.14 4.90
C ALA A 17 -28.66 -32.04 3.43
N ARG A 18 -29.63 -31.93 2.52
CA ARG A 18 -29.35 -31.85 1.07
C ARG A 18 -29.22 -30.42 0.58
N THR A 19 -29.81 -29.48 1.32
CA THR A 19 -29.81 -28.05 0.98
C THR A 19 -29.34 -27.22 2.17
N GLN A 20 -28.78 -26.04 1.88
CA GLN A 20 -28.38 -25.08 2.92
C GLN A 20 -29.57 -24.61 3.77
N ALA A 21 -30.79 -24.60 3.22
CA ALA A 21 -32.01 -24.28 3.95
C ALA A 21 -32.35 -25.36 5.00
N GLU A 22 -32.32 -26.64 4.60
CA GLU A 22 -32.50 -27.76 5.53
C GLU A 22 -31.44 -27.76 6.64
N GLU A 23 -30.18 -27.49 6.28
CA GLU A 23 -29.09 -27.35 7.25
C GLU A 23 -29.39 -26.24 8.27
N ARG A 24 -29.81 -25.07 7.78
CA ARG A 24 -30.18 -23.93 8.62
C ARG A 24 -31.34 -24.25 9.55
N ASP A 25 -32.35 -24.98 9.09
CA ASP A 25 -33.51 -25.39 9.90
C ASP A 25 -33.09 -26.35 11.02
N VAL A 26 -32.24 -27.33 10.72
CA VAL A 26 -31.68 -28.25 11.73
C VAL A 26 -30.88 -27.48 12.77
N ILE A 27 -30.05 -26.53 12.34
CA ILE A 27 -29.22 -25.71 13.24
C ILE A 27 -30.08 -24.78 14.08
N GLN A 28 -31.10 -24.14 13.52
CA GLN A 28 -32.01 -23.27 14.27
C GLN A 28 -32.78 -24.05 15.33
N LYS A 29 -33.27 -25.24 14.99
CA LYS A 29 -33.95 -26.15 15.92
C LYS A 29 -33.04 -26.55 17.09
N GLU A 30 -31.80 -26.96 16.79
CA GLU A 30 -30.84 -27.34 17.83
C GLU A 30 -30.37 -26.14 18.66
N CYS A 31 -30.14 -24.97 18.05
CA CYS A 31 -29.82 -23.73 18.75
C CYS A 31 -30.94 -23.30 19.71
N ALA A 32 -32.21 -23.53 19.36
CA ALA A 32 -33.33 -23.28 20.26
C ALA A 32 -33.31 -24.21 21.48
N LEU A 33 -32.99 -25.50 21.28
CA LEU A 33 -32.82 -26.46 22.37
C LEU A 33 -31.64 -26.10 23.29
N ILE A 34 -30.50 -25.70 22.70
CA ILE A 34 -29.32 -25.26 23.46
C ILE A 34 -29.65 -24.03 24.29
N ARG A 35 -30.31 -23.01 23.71
CA ARG A 35 -30.73 -21.79 24.44
C ARG A 35 -31.66 -22.12 25.61
N SER A 36 -32.60 -23.03 25.41
CA SER A 36 -33.53 -23.47 26.46
C SER A 36 -32.77 -24.19 27.59
N SER A 37 -31.84 -25.08 27.24
CA SER A 37 -30.99 -25.79 28.21
C SER A 37 -30.05 -24.86 28.99
N PHE A 38 -29.52 -23.80 28.37
CA PHE A 38 -28.72 -22.81 29.08
C PHE A 38 -29.56 -21.99 30.07
N ARG A 39 -30.83 -21.75 29.76
CA ARG A 39 -31.75 -21.06 30.67
C ARG A 39 -32.09 -21.89 31.90
N GLU A 40 -32.11 -23.22 31.77
CA GLU A 40 -32.35 -24.16 32.87
C GLU A 40 -31.11 -24.41 33.75
N GLU A 41 -29.96 -23.82 33.40
CA GLU A 41 -28.68 -23.96 34.11
C GLU A 41 -28.20 -25.40 34.36
N ASP A 42 -28.58 -26.36 33.51
CA ASP A 42 -28.18 -27.77 33.66
C ASP A 42 -26.67 -27.98 33.49
N ASN A 43 -25.99 -28.28 34.60
CA ASN A 43 -24.55 -28.55 34.64
C ASN A 43 -24.16 -29.88 33.98
N THR A 44 -25.08 -30.82 33.79
CA THR A 44 -24.79 -32.18 33.34
C THR A 44 -24.44 -32.23 31.85
N TYR A 45 -25.15 -31.45 31.03
CA TYR A 45 -25.00 -31.46 29.58
C TYR A 45 -24.42 -30.17 28.99
N ARG A 46 -24.10 -29.17 29.82
CA ARG A 46 -23.48 -27.90 29.38
C ARG A 46 -22.27 -28.11 28.49
N CYS A 47 -21.35 -29.01 28.87
CA CYS A 47 -20.16 -29.35 28.09
C CYS A 47 -20.49 -29.86 26.68
N ARG A 48 -21.52 -30.70 26.53
CA ARG A 48 -21.97 -31.20 25.22
C ARG A 48 -22.65 -30.12 24.38
N ASN A 49 -23.47 -29.29 25.02
CA ASN A 49 -24.19 -28.19 24.37
C ASN A 49 -23.23 -27.11 23.86
N VAL A 50 -22.22 -26.75 24.65
CA VAL A 50 -21.14 -25.84 24.22
C VAL A 50 -20.32 -26.47 23.09
N ALA A 51 -19.99 -27.75 23.14
CA ALA A 51 -19.29 -28.42 22.05
C ALA A 51 -20.09 -28.43 20.72
N LYS A 52 -21.41 -28.61 20.78
CA LYS A 52 -22.32 -28.45 19.62
C LYS A 52 -22.32 -27.01 19.10
N LEU A 53 -22.38 -26.05 20.00
CA LEU A 53 -22.38 -24.64 19.65
C LEU A 53 -21.07 -24.20 18.99
N ILE A 54 -19.92 -24.68 19.48
CA ILE A 54 -18.60 -24.46 18.86
C ILE A 54 -18.57 -25.02 17.43
N TYR A 55 -19.15 -26.20 17.19
CA TYR A 55 -19.25 -26.76 15.84
C TYR A 55 -20.13 -25.90 14.92
N MET A 56 -21.27 -25.42 15.39
CA MET A 56 -22.14 -24.51 14.63
C MET A 56 -21.42 -23.19 14.31
N HIS A 57 -20.61 -22.68 15.23
CA HIS A 57 -19.79 -21.50 15.01
C HIS A 57 -18.75 -21.73 13.91
N MET A 58 -18.10 -22.91 13.88
CA MET A 58 -17.18 -23.28 12.79
C MET A 58 -17.87 -23.37 11.42
N LEU A 59 -19.17 -23.65 11.38
CA LEU A 59 -19.98 -23.60 10.16
C LEU A 59 -20.41 -22.17 9.77
N GLY A 60 -20.10 -21.15 10.58
CA GLY A 60 -20.42 -19.75 10.32
C GLY A 60 -21.73 -19.24 10.93
N TYR A 61 -22.41 -20.03 11.77
CA TYR A 61 -23.66 -19.62 12.41
C TYR A 61 -23.41 -18.82 13.71
N PRO A 62 -24.33 -17.89 14.06
CA PRO A 62 -24.15 -17.03 15.23
C PRO A 62 -24.23 -17.82 16.54
N ALA A 63 -23.18 -17.71 17.35
CA ALA A 63 -22.98 -18.49 18.59
C ALA A 63 -22.70 -17.63 19.83
N HIS A 64 -22.83 -16.30 19.74
CA HIS A 64 -22.45 -15.35 20.80
C HIS A 64 -23.13 -15.62 22.14
N PHE A 65 -24.35 -16.15 22.16
CA PHE A 65 -25.07 -16.44 23.40
C PHE A 65 -24.40 -17.51 24.28
N GLY A 66 -23.45 -18.30 23.76
CA GLY A 66 -22.72 -19.31 24.52
C GLY A 66 -21.45 -18.82 25.23
N GLN A 67 -21.07 -17.55 25.05
CA GLN A 67 -19.81 -17.00 25.57
C GLN A 67 -19.71 -17.10 27.11
N LEU A 68 -20.77 -16.72 27.83
CA LEU A 68 -20.81 -16.82 29.29
C LEU A 68 -20.81 -18.28 29.77
N GLU A 69 -21.41 -19.19 29.00
CA GLU A 69 -21.46 -20.61 29.33
C GLU A 69 -20.08 -21.27 29.18
N CYS A 70 -19.23 -20.77 28.26
CA CYS A 70 -17.81 -21.16 28.19
C CYS A 70 -17.06 -20.76 29.46
N LEU A 71 -17.29 -19.57 30.01
CA LEU A 71 -16.68 -19.16 31.28
C LEU A 71 -17.14 -20.03 32.45
N LYS A 72 -18.44 -20.34 32.52
CA LYS A 72 -18.96 -21.27 33.55
C LYS A 72 -18.30 -22.65 33.46
N LEU A 73 -18.02 -23.14 32.25
CA LEU A 73 -17.28 -24.39 32.05
C LEU A 73 -15.80 -24.29 32.47
N ILE A 74 -15.16 -23.15 32.25
CA ILE A 74 -13.78 -22.90 32.72
C ILE A 74 -13.73 -22.91 34.26
N ALA A 75 -14.74 -22.36 34.93
CA ALA A 75 -14.83 -22.38 36.39
C ALA A 75 -15.14 -23.78 36.97
N SER A 76 -15.52 -24.77 36.16
CA SER A 76 -15.77 -26.15 36.60
C SER A 76 -14.50 -26.85 37.10
N GLN A 77 -14.63 -27.77 38.05
CA GLN A 77 -13.51 -28.57 38.56
C GLN A 77 -13.17 -29.77 37.65
N ARG A 78 -14.06 -30.13 36.72
CA ARG A 78 -13.86 -31.27 35.82
C ARG A 78 -12.94 -30.87 34.66
N PHE A 79 -11.87 -31.64 34.44
CA PHE A 79 -10.93 -31.38 33.35
C PHE A 79 -11.59 -31.34 31.96
N THR A 80 -12.57 -32.21 31.70
CA THR A 80 -13.30 -32.25 30.43
C THR A 80 -14.07 -30.95 30.18
N ASP A 81 -14.69 -30.40 31.21
CA ASP A 81 -15.44 -29.15 31.14
C ASP A 81 -14.50 -27.97 30.91
N LYS A 82 -13.40 -27.88 31.68
CA LYS A 82 -12.36 -26.88 31.47
C LYS A 82 -11.79 -26.93 30.05
N ARG A 83 -11.53 -28.13 29.52
CA ARG A 83 -10.99 -28.31 28.16
C ARG A 83 -11.93 -27.76 27.09
N ILE A 84 -13.23 -28.05 27.18
CA ILE A 84 -14.23 -27.52 26.24
C ILE A 84 -14.47 -26.03 26.47
N GLY A 85 -14.49 -25.59 27.74
CA GLY A 85 -14.62 -24.19 28.11
C GLY A 85 -13.49 -23.33 27.55
N TYR A 86 -12.23 -23.74 27.71
CA TYR A 86 -11.06 -23.04 27.16
C TYR A 86 -11.03 -23.06 25.63
N LEU A 87 -11.41 -24.16 24.99
CA LEU A 87 -11.55 -24.22 23.53
C LEU A 87 -12.64 -23.26 23.04
N GLY A 88 -13.79 -23.24 23.72
CA GLY A 88 -14.90 -22.34 23.41
C GLY A 88 -14.53 -20.88 23.65
N ALA A 89 -13.78 -20.58 24.71
CA ALA A 89 -13.22 -19.27 24.95
C ALA A 89 -12.37 -18.83 23.75
N MET A 90 -11.35 -19.62 23.36
CA MET A 90 -10.45 -19.30 22.23
C MET A 90 -11.16 -19.02 20.89
N LEU A 91 -12.36 -19.59 20.68
CA LEU A 91 -13.10 -19.46 19.42
C LEU A 91 -14.23 -18.42 19.48
N LEU A 92 -14.90 -18.28 20.62
CA LEU A 92 -16.12 -17.47 20.74
C LEU A 92 -15.90 -16.11 21.41
N LEU A 93 -14.84 -15.92 22.19
CA LEU A 93 -14.56 -14.66 22.87
C LEU A 93 -13.63 -13.78 22.03
N ASP A 94 -14.07 -12.56 21.77
CA ASP A 94 -13.26 -11.52 21.10
C ASP A 94 -12.70 -10.55 22.14
N GLU A 95 -11.57 -9.89 21.83
CA GLU A 95 -10.88 -8.89 22.68
C GLU A 95 -11.75 -7.66 23.08
N ARG A 96 -12.95 -7.53 22.52
CA ARG A 96 -13.82 -6.35 22.67
C ARG A 96 -14.91 -6.51 23.74
N GLN A 97 -14.98 -7.64 24.43
CA GLN A 97 -16.09 -7.97 25.32
C GLN A 97 -15.71 -7.80 26.80
N ASP A 98 -16.62 -7.27 27.62
CA ASP A 98 -16.41 -7.03 29.07
C ASP A 98 -16.19 -8.32 29.89
N VAL A 99 -16.27 -9.47 29.24
CA VAL A 99 -16.18 -10.82 29.79
C VAL A 99 -14.71 -11.19 30.14
N HIS A 100 -13.73 -10.38 29.74
CA HIS A 100 -12.30 -10.64 29.98
C HIS A 100 -11.89 -10.62 31.45
N LEU A 101 -12.48 -9.77 32.31
CA LEU A 101 -12.11 -9.73 33.74
C LEU A 101 -12.33 -11.07 34.44
N LEU A 102 -13.48 -11.71 34.15
CA LEU A 102 -13.82 -13.02 34.69
C LEU A 102 -12.85 -14.10 34.17
N MET A 103 -12.44 -13.98 32.91
CA MET A 103 -11.45 -14.86 32.30
C MET A 103 -10.08 -14.72 32.95
N THR A 104 -9.63 -13.49 33.25
CA THR A 104 -8.35 -13.24 33.94
C THR A 104 -8.30 -13.96 35.28
N ASN A 105 -9.36 -13.87 36.08
CA ASN A 105 -9.44 -14.54 37.37
C ASN A 105 -9.41 -16.07 37.23
N CYS A 106 -10.20 -16.62 36.30
CA CYS A 106 -10.20 -18.06 36.03
C CYS A 106 -8.83 -18.58 35.58
N LEU A 107 -8.16 -17.85 34.68
CA LEU A 107 -6.81 -18.17 34.23
C LEU A 107 -5.81 -18.12 35.39
N LYS A 108 -5.86 -17.08 36.24
CA LYS A 108 -4.97 -16.97 37.39
C LYS A 108 -5.07 -18.18 38.31
N ASN A 109 -6.30 -18.60 38.61
CA ASN A 109 -6.56 -19.78 39.44
C ASN A 109 -6.02 -21.05 38.76
N ASP A 110 -6.28 -21.23 37.47
CA ASP A 110 -5.86 -22.42 36.72
C ASP A 110 -4.35 -22.49 36.43
N LEU A 111 -3.65 -21.35 36.37
CA LEU A 111 -2.18 -21.30 36.31
C LEU A 111 -1.53 -21.81 37.60
N SER A 112 -2.21 -21.63 38.75
CA SER A 112 -1.76 -22.14 40.05
C SER A 112 -2.23 -23.58 40.35
N HIS A 113 -2.97 -24.21 39.44
CA HIS A 113 -3.59 -25.52 39.68
C HIS A 113 -2.57 -26.66 39.79
N SER A 114 -2.85 -27.66 40.63
CA SER A 114 -1.95 -28.80 40.90
C SER A 114 -1.64 -29.66 39.67
N THR A 115 -2.60 -29.76 38.74
CA THR A 115 -2.50 -30.59 37.54
C THR A 115 -1.85 -29.82 36.39
N GLN A 116 -0.72 -30.35 35.89
CA GLN A 116 0.02 -29.78 34.75
C GLN A 116 -0.81 -29.57 33.47
N PHE A 117 -1.82 -30.42 33.23
CA PHE A 117 -2.68 -30.31 32.05
C PHE A 117 -3.65 -29.12 32.14
N VAL A 118 -4.11 -28.76 33.34
CA VAL A 118 -4.96 -27.57 33.56
C VAL A 118 -4.14 -26.31 33.38
N GLN A 119 -2.95 -26.25 33.99
CA GLN A 119 -1.99 -25.16 33.76
C GLN A 119 -1.65 -25.03 32.27
N GLY A 120 -1.47 -26.16 31.59
CA GLY A 120 -1.20 -26.19 30.16
C GLY A 120 -2.35 -25.73 29.27
N LEU A 121 -3.62 -25.82 29.73
CA LEU A 121 -4.78 -25.25 29.03
C LEU A 121 -4.86 -23.74 29.24
N ALA A 122 -4.62 -23.28 30.48
CA ALA A 122 -4.59 -21.86 30.81
C ALA A 122 -3.47 -21.13 30.05
N LEU A 123 -2.24 -21.67 30.04
CA LEU A 123 -1.11 -21.13 29.27
C LEU A 123 -1.38 -21.11 27.76
N CYS A 124 -2.01 -22.15 27.22
CA CYS A 124 -2.38 -22.19 25.80
C CYS A 124 -3.41 -21.11 25.47
N THR A 125 -4.41 -20.92 26.32
CA THR A 125 -5.45 -19.91 26.11
C THR A 125 -4.86 -18.51 26.18
N LEU A 126 -4.04 -18.24 27.20
CA LEU A 126 -3.34 -16.97 27.34
C LEU A 126 -2.44 -16.68 26.12
N GLY A 127 -1.72 -17.69 25.64
CA GLY A 127 -0.83 -17.57 24.47
C GLY A 127 -1.55 -17.40 23.12
N CYS A 128 -2.84 -17.74 23.02
CA CYS A 128 -3.62 -17.57 21.79
C CYS A 128 -4.45 -16.29 21.78
N MET A 129 -5.07 -15.93 22.91
CA MET A 129 -6.07 -14.86 22.97
C MET A 129 -5.89 -13.86 24.11
N GLY A 130 -4.75 -13.89 24.82
CA GLY A 130 -4.48 -12.95 25.89
C GLY A 130 -4.59 -11.51 25.43
N SER A 131 -5.49 -10.73 26.04
CA SER A 131 -5.59 -9.29 25.83
C SER A 131 -4.42 -8.56 26.51
N SER A 132 -4.23 -7.28 26.19
CA SER A 132 -3.19 -6.46 26.83
C SER A 132 -3.30 -6.47 28.36
N ASP A 133 -4.52 -6.33 28.89
CA ASP A 133 -4.77 -6.25 30.33
C ASP A 133 -4.56 -7.61 31.01
N MET A 134 -5.07 -8.70 30.40
CA MET A 134 -4.83 -10.06 30.87
C MET A 134 -3.33 -10.40 30.92
N CYS A 135 -2.59 -9.97 29.89
CA CYS A 135 -1.15 -10.16 29.82
C CYS A 135 -0.41 -9.40 30.93
N ARG A 136 -0.83 -8.19 31.30
CA ARG A 136 -0.27 -7.43 32.44
C ARG A 136 -0.55 -8.13 33.76
N ASP A 137 -1.79 -8.56 34.00
CA ASP A 137 -2.20 -9.17 35.26
C ASP A 137 -1.60 -10.56 35.51
N LEU A 138 -1.38 -11.33 34.45
CA LEU A 138 -0.91 -12.73 34.53
C LEU A 138 0.59 -12.88 34.26
N ALA A 139 1.30 -11.80 33.92
CA ALA A 139 2.70 -11.83 33.53
C ALA A 139 3.59 -12.52 34.57
N GLY A 140 3.41 -12.18 35.86
CA GLY A 140 4.19 -12.74 36.96
C GLY A 140 3.99 -14.24 37.16
N GLU A 141 2.77 -14.74 36.94
CA GLU A 141 2.49 -16.18 37.01
C GLU A 141 3.14 -16.94 35.86
N VAL A 142 3.16 -16.35 34.65
CA VAL A 142 3.85 -16.93 33.48
C VAL A 142 5.36 -16.99 33.73
N GLU A 143 5.95 -15.93 34.28
CA GLU A 143 7.39 -15.86 34.61
C GLU A 143 7.78 -16.92 35.65
N LYS A 144 6.94 -17.14 36.67
CA LYS A 144 7.11 -18.21 37.66
C LYS A 144 7.04 -19.60 37.02
N LEU A 145 6.07 -19.85 36.14
CA LEU A 145 5.91 -21.14 35.46
C LEU A 145 7.04 -21.43 34.45
N LEU A 146 7.69 -20.40 33.92
CA LEU A 146 8.85 -20.54 33.05
C LEU A 146 10.07 -21.14 33.79
N LYS A 147 10.19 -20.89 35.10
CA LYS A 147 11.26 -21.45 35.97
C LYS A 147 10.97 -22.88 36.46
N ASN A 148 9.84 -23.48 36.07
CA ASN A 148 9.47 -24.82 36.49
C ASN A 148 10.39 -25.90 35.87
N SER A 149 10.66 -26.98 36.60
CA SER A 149 11.48 -28.11 36.14
C SER A 149 10.76 -28.93 35.05
N ASN A 150 9.42 -28.94 35.06
CA ASN A 150 8.62 -29.69 34.11
C ASN A 150 8.71 -29.11 32.68
N SER A 151 9.28 -29.89 31.77
CA SER A 151 9.45 -29.55 30.34
C SER A 151 8.14 -29.21 29.65
N TYR A 152 7.04 -29.91 29.96
CA TYR A 152 5.72 -29.67 29.36
C TYR A 152 5.19 -28.26 29.65
N ILE A 153 5.26 -27.84 30.92
CA ILE A 153 4.81 -26.52 31.37
C ILE A 153 5.75 -25.45 30.83
N ARG A 154 7.06 -25.67 30.94
CA ARG A 154 8.08 -24.70 30.51
C ARG A 154 7.98 -24.35 29.03
N LYS A 155 7.76 -25.34 28.15
CA LYS A 155 7.55 -25.09 26.70
C LYS A 155 6.33 -24.21 26.43
N LYS A 156 5.22 -24.45 27.13
CA LYS A 156 3.98 -23.66 27.00
C LYS A 156 4.11 -22.27 27.63
N ALA A 157 4.78 -22.17 28.77
CA ALA A 157 5.05 -20.90 29.45
C ALA A 157 5.96 -20.01 28.59
N ALA A 158 6.95 -20.58 27.91
CA ALA A 158 7.80 -19.83 26.99
C ALA A 158 6.99 -19.23 25.81
N LEU A 159 6.11 -20.02 25.19
CA LEU A 159 5.25 -19.51 24.11
C LEU A 159 4.24 -18.47 24.60
N ALA A 160 3.66 -18.67 25.79
CA ALA A 160 2.78 -17.69 26.42
C ALA A 160 3.53 -16.38 26.75
N ALA A 161 4.77 -16.46 27.24
CA ALA A 161 5.62 -15.30 27.48
C ALA A 161 5.91 -14.53 26.18
N VAL A 162 6.16 -15.23 25.07
CA VAL A 162 6.32 -14.58 23.75
C VAL A 162 5.06 -13.83 23.35
N HIS A 163 3.86 -14.38 23.58
CA HIS A 163 2.61 -13.68 23.32
C HIS A 163 2.44 -12.44 24.21
N VAL A 164 2.71 -12.57 25.52
CA VAL A 164 2.69 -11.46 26.48
C VAL A 164 3.61 -10.33 26.01
N ILE A 165 4.85 -10.65 25.61
CA ILE A 165 5.83 -9.67 25.12
C ILE A 165 5.36 -9.02 23.80
N ARG A 166 4.76 -9.79 22.88
CA ARG A 166 4.23 -9.23 21.62
C ARG A 166 3.05 -8.28 21.84
N LYS A 167 2.21 -8.54 22.84
CA LYS A 167 1.06 -7.68 23.19
C LYS A 167 1.45 -6.50 24.06
N VAL A 168 2.35 -6.68 25.00
CA VAL A 168 2.82 -5.65 25.95
C VAL A 168 4.35 -5.66 25.97
N PRO A 169 5.01 -4.93 25.06
CA PRO A 169 6.47 -4.90 24.96
C PRO A 169 7.19 -4.40 26.23
N GLU A 170 6.52 -3.59 27.04
CA GLU A 170 7.03 -3.05 28.32
C GLU A 170 7.41 -4.16 29.32
N LEU A 171 6.77 -5.33 29.26
CA LEU A 171 7.00 -6.43 30.20
C LEU A 171 8.22 -7.29 29.84
N LEU A 172 8.96 -6.95 28.77
CA LEU A 172 10.12 -7.71 28.31
C LEU A 172 11.18 -7.88 29.41
N GLU A 173 11.46 -6.81 30.17
CA GLU A 173 12.53 -6.81 31.19
C GLU A 173 12.29 -7.85 32.29
N MET A 174 11.02 -8.09 32.63
CA MET A 174 10.64 -9.08 33.64
C MET A 174 11.00 -10.51 33.24
N PHE A 175 11.00 -10.83 31.95
CA PHE A 175 11.30 -12.18 31.46
C PHE A 175 12.81 -12.42 31.24
N LEU A 176 13.65 -11.38 31.21
CA LEU A 176 15.10 -11.50 30.97
C LEU A 176 15.85 -12.40 31.98
N PRO A 177 15.56 -12.37 33.29
CA PRO A 177 16.24 -13.26 34.24
C PRO A 177 15.89 -14.73 34.02
N ALA A 178 14.63 -15.01 33.65
CA ALA A 178 14.16 -16.36 33.41
C ALA A 178 14.76 -16.96 32.12
N THR A 179 14.99 -16.14 31.09
CA THR A 179 15.59 -16.61 29.82
C THR A 179 17.08 -16.92 29.94
N LYS A 180 17.84 -16.20 30.78
CA LYS A 180 19.26 -16.49 31.06
C LYS A 180 19.51 -17.91 31.60
N ASN A 181 18.54 -18.45 32.35
CA ASN A 181 18.64 -19.82 32.87
C ASN A 181 18.25 -20.89 31.84
N LEU A 182 17.65 -20.51 30.70
CA LEU A 182 17.23 -21.45 29.65
C LEU A 182 18.35 -21.75 28.65
N LEU A 183 19.26 -20.80 28.45
CA LEU A 183 20.48 -20.94 27.65
C LEU A 183 21.64 -20.83 28.63
N ASN A 184 22.21 -21.97 29.03
CA ASN A 184 23.20 -22.14 30.13
C ASN A 184 24.51 -21.30 30.05
N ASP A 185 24.59 -20.14 29.38
CA ASP A 185 25.77 -19.27 29.45
C ASP A 185 25.56 -17.83 28.96
N LYS A 186 26.52 -16.94 29.25
CA LYS A 186 26.52 -15.51 28.86
C LYS A 186 26.78 -15.26 27.37
N ASN A 187 27.42 -16.20 26.65
CA ASN A 187 27.72 -16.09 25.22
C ASN A 187 26.86 -17.06 24.40
N HIS A 188 25.75 -16.57 23.86
CA HIS A 188 24.73 -17.43 23.23
C HIS A 188 25.13 -17.96 21.84
N VAL A 189 25.94 -17.21 21.08
CA VAL A 189 26.29 -17.57 19.69
C VAL A 189 27.12 -18.87 19.61
N PRO A 190 28.24 -19.06 20.34
CA PRO A 190 29.03 -20.29 20.28
C PRO A 190 28.25 -21.54 20.69
N GLN A 191 27.34 -21.42 21.67
CA GLN A 191 26.51 -22.53 22.11
C GLN A 191 25.50 -22.94 21.03
N LEU A 192 24.84 -21.97 20.40
CA LEU A 192 23.91 -22.22 19.30
C LEU A 192 24.63 -22.83 18.09
N VAL A 193 25.82 -22.34 17.76
CA VAL A 193 26.68 -22.92 16.72
C VAL A 193 27.05 -24.36 17.06
N LYS A 194 27.43 -24.65 18.31
CA LYS A 194 27.73 -26.03 18.76
C LYS A 194 26.49 -26.93 18.70
N SER A 195 25.33 -26.43 19.13
CA SER A 195 24.06 -27.15 19.03
C SER A 195 23.70 -27.45 17.57
N LEU A 196 23.84 -26.48 16.67
CA LEU A 196 23.58 -26.67 15.24
C LEU A 196 24.59 -27.65 14.62
N LYS A 197 25.88 -27.53 14.94
CA LYS A 197 26.92 -28.48 14.51
C LYS A 197 26.61 -29.90 14.98
N ASN A 198 26.19 -30.04 16.24
CA ASN A 198 25.74 -31.33 16.76
C ASN A 198 24.53 -31.86 15.99
N LEU A 199 23.57 -31.04 15.57
CA LEU A 199 22.41 -31.51 14.79
C LEU A 199 22.76 -31.93 13.36
N ILE A 200 23.76 -31.28 12.73
CA ILE A 200 24.25 -31.65 11.40
C ILE A 200 25.09 -32.94 11.47
N MET A 201 25.91 -33.08 12.50
CA MET A 201 26.80 -34.23 12.69
C MET A 201 26.11 -35.42 13.37
N SER A 202 25.14 -35.16 14.23
CA SER A 202 24.33 -36.18 14.89
C SER A 202 23.43 -36.80 13.83
N GLY A 203 23.70 -38.07 13.54
CA GLY A 203 22.83 -38.87 12.70
C GLY A 203 21.43 -39.05 13.30
N TYR A 204 20.72 -39.97 12.66
CA TYR A 204 19.33 -40.33 12.90
C TYR A 204 18.90 -40.34 14.38
N SER A 205 17.90 -39.51 14.70
CA SER A 205 17.20 -39.51 15.99
C SER A 205 15.74 -39.92 15.77
N PRO A 206 15.27 -41.08 16.26
CA PRO A 206 13.95 -41.62 15.92
C PRO A 206 12.75 -40.71 16.24
N GLU A 207 12.84 -39.88 17.29
CA GLU A 207 11.73 -39.01 17.71
C GLU A 207 11.67 -37.69 16.93
N HIS A 208 12.73 -37.38 16.20
CA HIS A 208 13.08 -36.04 15.75
C HIS A 208 13.55 -35.99 14.29
N ASP A 209 13.76 -37.14 13.68
CA ASP A 209 14.12 -37.28 12.27
C ASP A 209 12.92 -36.97 11.37
N VAL A 210 13.14 -36.12 10.38
CA VAL A 210 12.19 -35.93 9.29
C VAL A 210 12.92 -36.18 7.98
N SER A 211 12.70 -37.36 7.42
CA SER A 211 13.25 -37.78 6.13
C SER A 211 14.79 -37.85 6.09
N GLY A 212 15.44 -38.28 7.17
CA GLY A 212 16.89 -38.42 7.26
C GLY A 212 17.64 -37.17 7.73
N ILE A 213 16.91 -36.13 8.17
CA ILE A 213 17.46 -34.91 8.76
C ILE A 213 16.98 -34.81 10.21
N SER A 214 17.94 -34.69 11.14
CA SER A 214 17.70 -34.53 12.58
C SER A 214 17.16 -33.14 12.94
N ASP A 215 15.94 -33.08 13.50
CA ASP A 215 15.30 -31.86 14.04
C ASP A 215 15.34 -30.61 13.11
N PRO A 216 14.80 -30.67 11.88
CA PRO A 216 14.86 -29.55 10.94
C PRO A 216 14.18 -28.28 11.46
N PHE A 217 13.12 -28.40 12.25
CA PHE A 217 12.45 -27.25 12.86
C PHE A 217 13.37 -26.50 13.82
N LEU A 218 14.14 -27.21 14.64
CA LEU A 218 15.08 -26.60 15.56
C LEU A 218 16.25 -25.96 14.80
N GLN A 219 16.77 -26.63 13.75
CA GLN A 219 17.81 -26.06 12.90
C GLN A 219 17.38 -24.71 12.30
N VAL A 220 16.17 -24.63 11.73
CA VAL A 220 15.61 -23.38 11.18
C VAL A 220 15.43 -22.31 12.27
N GLN A 221 14.96 -22.67 13.47
CA GLN A 221 14.84 -21.68 14.56
C GLN A 221 16.19 -21.19 15.05
N ILE A 222 17.22 -22.06 15.10
CA ILE A 222 18.58 -21.65 15.44
C ILE A 222 19.13 -20.72 14.38
N LEU A 223 19.02 -21.05 13.09
CA LEU A 223 19.46 -20.18 11.98
C LEU A 223 18.77 -18.82 12.04
N ARG A 224 17.45 -18.79 12.26
CA ARG A 224 16.70 -17.54 12.41
C ARG A 224 17.16 -16.71 13.61
N LEU A 225 17.52 -17.36 14.71
CA LEU A 225 18.06 -16.67 15.89
C LEU A 225 19.47 -16.12 15.61
N LEU A 226 20.34 -16.93 14.99
CA LEU A 226 21.68 -16.53 14.56
C LEU A 226 21.62 -15.31 13.62
N ARG A 227 20.69 -15.30 12.68
CA ARG A 227 20.41 -14.17 11.78
C ARG A 227 20.13 -12.86 12.54
N ILE A 228 19.32 -12.93 13.59
CA ILE A 228 18.98 -11.74 14.39
C ILE A 228 20.20 -11.30 15.21
N LEU A 229 20.93 -12.26 15.79
CA LEU A 229 22.12 -11.98 16.60
C LEU A 229 23.28 -11.38 15.77
N GLY A 230 23.47 -11.83 14.52
CA GLY A 230 24.56 -11.37 13.65
C GLY A 230 24.29 -10.12 12.81
N LYS A 231 23.05 -9.59 12.77
CA LYS A 231 22.67 -8.50 11.84
C LYS A 231 23.46 -7.20 12.02
N SER A 232 24.07 -6.97 13.18
CA SER A 232 24.85 -5.76 13.45
C SER A 232 26.07 -6.01 14.32
N ASP A 233 26.51 -7.26 14.43
CA ASP A 233 27.68 -7.66 15.21
C ASP A 233 28.65 -8.48 14.34
N ASP A 234 29.84 -7.92 14.15
CA ASP A 234 30.84 -8.46 13.23
C ASP A 234 31.53 -9.69 13.84
N GLU A 235 31.78 -9.67 15.16
CA GLU A 235 32.41 -10.78 15.88
C GLU A 235 31.50 -12.02 15.89
N SER A 236 30.22 -11.83 16.22
CA SER A 236 29.22 -12.91 16.14
C SER A 236 29.04 -13.43 14.71
N SER A 237 29.09 -12.55 13.70
CA SER A 237 28.98 -12.96 12.29
C SER A 237 30.16 -13.82 11.86
N GLU A 238 31.38 -13.46 12.27
CA GLU A 238 32.61 -14.23 11.99
C GLU A 238 32.53 -15.64 12.59
N GLN A 239 32.09 -15.74 13.85
CA GLN A 239 31.90 -17.03 14.53
C GLN A 239 30.85 -17.94 13.88
N MET A 240 29.90 -17.38 13.12
CA MET A 240 28.84 -18.12 12.42
C MET A 240 29.21 -18.54 10.99
N ASN A 241 30.20 -17.89 10.35
CA ASN A 241 30.52 -18.12 8.95
C ASN A 241 30.87 -19.59 8.64
N ASP A 242 31.67 -20.23 9.50
CA ASP A 242 32.08 -21.63 9.34
C ASP A 242 30.90 -22.60 9.37
N ILE A 243 29.96 -22.41 10.31
CA ILE A 243 28.80 -23.30 10.42
C ILE A 243 27.81 -23.05 9.29
N LEU A 244 27.64 -21.81 8.84
CA LEU A 244 26.78 -21.48 7.70
C LEU A 244 27.33 -22.09 6.41
N ALA A 245 28.65 -22.06 6.21
CA ALA A 245 29.30 -22.74 5.10
C ALA A 245 29.08 -24.26 5.17
N GLN A 246 29.25 -24.88 6.35
CA GLN A 246 29.00 -26.31 6.56
C GLN A 246 27.54 -26.72 6.31
N VAL A 247 26.56 -25.93 6.77
CA VAL A 247 25.14 -26.18 6.49
C VAL A 247 24.87 -26.05 4.99
N ALA A 248 25.41 -25.01 4.35
CA ALA A 248 25.20 -24.75 2.93
C ALA A 248 25.74 -25.87 2.02
N THR A 249 26.84 -26.54 2.41
CA THR A 249 27.48 -27.60 1.63
C THR A 249 27.00 -29.00 1.97
N ASN A 250 26.77 -29.31 3.26
CA ASN A 250 26.45 -30.67 3.71
C ASN A 250 24.95 -30.99 3.69
N THR A 251 24.06 -29.98 3.59
CA THR A 251 22.61 -30.22 3.60
C THR A 251 22.14 -30.80 2.28
N GLU A 252 21.44 -31.93 2.35
CA GLU A 252 20.88 -32.61 1.19
C GLU A 252 19.74 -31.80 0.54
N THR A 253 19.76 -31.67 -0.79
CA THR A 253 18.78 -30.82 -1.54
C THR A 253 17.68 -31.61 -2.24
N SER A 254 17.72 -32.93 -2.11
CA SER A 254 16.77 -33.84 -2.75
C SER A 254 15.35 -33.70 -2.17
N LYS A 255 15.23 -33.30 -0.91
CA LYS A 255 13.96 -33.22 -0.17
C LYS A 255 13.63 -31.80 0.24
N ASN A 256 12.33 -31.53 0.41
CA ASN A 256 11.83 -30.22 0.81
C ASN A 256 12.38 -29.75 2.17
N VAL A 257 12.63 -30.68 3.09
CA VAL A 257 13.19 -30.39 4.42
C VAL A 257 14.57 -29.74 4.34
N GLY A 258 15.46 -30.30 3.52
CA GLY A 258 16.79 -29.73 3.32
C GLY A 258 16.76 -28.40 2.58
N ASN A 259 15.84 -28.25 1.60
CA ASN A 259 15.62 -26.96 0.93
C ASN A 259 15.10 -25.88 1.89
N ALA A 260 14.29 -26.23 2.89
CA ALA A 260 13.82 -25.29 3.92
C ALA A 260 14.95 -24.83 4.86
N ILE A 261 15.86 -25.73 5.24
CA ILE A 261 17.05 -25.39 6.03
C ILE A 261 17.95 -24.46 5.21
N LEU A 262 18.28 -24.85 3.98
CA LEU A 262 19.11 -24.04 3.08
C LEU A 262 18.48 -22.67 2.79
N TYR A 263 17.16 -22.59 2.69
CA TYR A 263 16.46 -21.32 2.54
C TYR A 263 16.70 -20.38 3.72
N GLU A 264 16.55 -20.87 4.95
CA GLU A 264 16.82 -20.06 6.14
C GLU A 264 18.32 -19.75 6.27
N THR A 265 19.20 -20.68 5.89
CA THR A 265 20.65 -20.45 5.82
C THR A 265 20.97 -19.30 4.87
N VAL A 266 20.38 -19.28 3.68
CA VAL A 266 20.55 -18.18 2.72
C VAL A 266 20.04 -16.87 3.33
N LEU A 267 18.83 -16.84 3.90
CA LEU A 267 18.31 -15.64 4.55
C LEU A 267 19.22 -15.14 5.69
N THR A 268 19.84 -16.06 6.42
CA THR A 268 20.79 -15.76 7.49
C THR A 268 22.05 -15.10 6.93
N VAL A 269 22.67 -15.72 5.92
CA VAL A 269 23.88 -15.20 5.24
C VAL A 269 23.63 -13.82 4.65
N MET A 270 22.43 -13.57 4.10
CA MET A 270 22.11 -12.30 3.45
C MET A 270 21.89 -11.13 4.42
N ASP A 271 21.41 -11.40 5.64
CA ASP A 271 21.10 -10.36 6.63
C ASP A 271 22.29 -10.04 7.55
N ILE A 272 23.26 -10.95 7.69
CA ILE A 272 24.50 -10.73 8.47
C ILE A 272 25.61 -10.15 7.58
N LYS A 273 26.63 -9.55 8.20
CA LYS A 273 27.85 -9.14 7.50
C LYS A 273 28.75 -10.36 7.29
N SER A 274 28.42 -11.19 6.31
CA SER A 274 29.23 -12.36 5.96
C SER A 274 30.36 -12.02 4.97
N GLU A 275 31.27 -12.96 4.76
CA GLU A 275 32.24 -12.90 3.68
C GLU A 275 31.55 -12.88 2.30
N SER A 276 32.15 -12.19 1.32
CA SER A 276 31.64 -12.12 -0.06
C SER A 276 31.53 -13.51 -0.71
N GLY A 277 32.44 -14.43 -0.41
CA GLY A 277 32.38 -15.81 -0.88
C GLY A 277 31.11 -16.55 -0.42
N LEU A 278 30.70 -16.35 0.83
CA LEU A 278 29.50 -16.97 1.39
C LEU A 278 28.22 -16.38 0.76
N ARG A 279 28.20 -15.06 0.48
CA ARG A 279 27.07 -14.43 -0.25
C ARG A 279 26.94 -14.94 -1.67
N VAL A 280 28.05 -15.10 -2.39
CA VAL A 280 28.04 -15.70 -3.74
C VAL A 280 27.55 -17.15 -3.70
N LEU A 281 27.97 -17.94 -2.70
CA LEU A 281 27.43 -19.29 -2.49
C LEU A 281 25.91 -19.28 -2.26
N ALA A 282 25.41 -18.35 -1.45
CA ALA A 282 23.99 -18.18 -1.18
C ALA A 282 23.20 -17.84 -2.46
N VAL A 283 23.73 -16.94 -3.30
CA VAL A 283 23.14 -16.60 -4.62
C VAL A 283 23.06 -17.85 -5.50
N ASN A 284 24.13 -18.64 -5.57
CA ASN A 284 24.19 -19.85 -6.38
C ASN A 284 23.18 -20.91 -5.90
N ILE A 285 22.96 -21.03 -4.58
CA ILE A 285 21.94 -21.91 -4.00
C ILE A 285 20.54 -21.46 -4.46
N LEU A 286 20.25 -20.15 -4.42
CA LEU A 286 18.98 -19.61 -4.95
C LEU A 286 18.85 -19.80 -6.46
N GLY A 287 19.94 -19.68 -7.22
CA GLY A 287 19.99 -19.98 -8.65
C GLY A 287 19.61 -21.44 -8.94
N ARG A 288 20.10 -22.39 -8.13
CA ARG A 288 19.67 -23.81 -8.21
C ARG A 288 18.20 -23.98 -7.83
N PHE A 289 17.69 -23.22 -6.86
CA PHE A 289 16.27 -23.25 -6.50
C PHE A 289 15.36 -22.74 -7.63
N LEU A 290 15.80 -21.79 -8.44
CA LEU A 290 15.06 -21.34 -9.64
C LEU A 290 14.89 -22.43 -10.69
N LEU A 291 15.85 -23.37 -10.78
CA LEU A 291 15.80 -24.50 -11.71
C LEU A 291 15.02 -25.70 -11.17
N ASN A 292 14.46 -25.61 -9.96
CA ASN A 292 13.74 -26.71 -9.35
C ASN A 292 12.34 -26.87 -9.99
N ASN A 293 11.90 -28.11 -10.18
CA ASN A 293 10.56 -28.42 -10.69
C ASN A 293 9.44 -27.98 -9.72
N ASP A 294 9.71 -27.91 -8.42
CA ASP A 294 8.73 -27.46 -7.44
C ASP A 294 8.51 -25.94 -7.54
N LYS A 295 7.26 -25.57 -7.87
CA LYS A 295 6.79 -24.18 -7.95
C LYS A 295 7.01 -23.42 -6.64
N ASN A 296 6.83 -24.06 -5.49
CA ASN A 296 7.02 -23.43 -4.19
C ASN A 296 8.47 -23.01 -3.99
N ILE A 297 9.43 -23.87 -4.39
CA ILE A 297 10.86 -23.58 -4.27
C ILE A 297 11.25 -22.44 -5.20
N ARG A 298 10.73 -22.42 -6.44
CA ARG A 298 10.96 -21.31 -7.38
C ARG A 298 10.39 -19.99 -6.86
N TYR A 299 9.18 -20.00 -6.32
CA TYR A 299 8.55 -18.81 -5.72
C TYR A 299 9.40 -18.25 -4.57
N VAL A 300 9.86 -19.14 -3.69
CA VAL A 300 10.70 -18.81 -2.54
C VAL A 300 12.04 -18.23 -3.00
N ALA A 301 12.65 -18.79 -4.04
CA ALA A 301 13.89 -18.29 -4.64
C ALA A 301 13.71 -16.88 -5.21
N LEU A 302 12.70 -16.64 -6.05
CA LEU A 302 12.41 -15.32 -6.62
C LEU A 302 12.18 -14.26 -5.53
N THR A 303 11.42 -14.61 -4.48
CA THR A 303 11.15 -13.72 -3.35
C THR A 303 12.42 -13.35 -2.58
N SER A 304 13.35 -14.28 -2.41
CA SER A 304 14.64 -14.01 -1.75
C SER A 304 15.61 -13.24 -2.63
N LEU A 305 15.67 -13.57 -3.93
CA LEU A 305 16.50 -12.84 -4.88
C LEU A 305 16.08 -11.37 -4.97
N LEU A 306 14.77 -11.07 -4.92
CA LEU A 306 14.25 -9.70 -4.90
C LEU A 306 14.80 -8.86 -3.74
N LYS A 307 14.92 -9.46 -2.55
CA LYS A 307 15.52 -8.77 -1.39
C LYS A 307 17.03 -8.54 -1.59
N MET A 308 17.70 -9.48 -2.24
CA MET A 308 19.15 -9.44 -2.45
C MET A 308 19.62 -8.43 -3.50
N VAL A 309 18.76 -8.07 -4.46
CA VAL A 309 19.11 -7.12 -5.55
C VAL A 309 19.64 -5.78 -5.02
N GLN A 310 19.17 -5.35 -3.84
CA GLN A 310 19.61 -4.10 -3.22
C GLN A 310 21.03 -4.18 -2.64
N THR A 311 21.50 -5.37 -2.26
CA THR A 311 22.81 -5.59 -1.63
C THR A 311 23.85 -6.04 -2.65
N ASP A 312 23.54 -7.07 -3.46
CA ASP A 312 24.48 -7.72 -4.38
C ASP A 312 23.90 -7.87 -5.79
N HIS A 313 23.73 -6.73 -6.48
CA HIS A 313 23.13 -6.68 -7.82
C HIS A 313 23.84 -7.56 -8.86
N ASN A 314 25.18 -7.53 -8.91
CA ASN A 314 25.98 -8.25 -9.91
C ASN A 314 25.86 -9.78 -9.80
N ALA A 315 25.69 -10.31 -8.60
CA ALA A 315 25.55 -11.74 -8.38
C ALA A 315 24.19 -12.23 -8.91
N VAL A 316 23.11 -11.49 -8.61
CA VAL A 316 21.75 -11.82 -9.11
C VAL A 316 21.69 -11.75 -10.64
N GLN A 317 22.40 -10.78 -11.26
CA GLN A 317 22.39 -10.61 -12.72
C GLN A 317 22.86 -11.85 -13.50
N ARG A 318 23.67 -12.74 -12.90
CA ARG A 318 24.13 -13.98 -13.55
C ARG A 318 22.97 -14.92 -13.87
N HIS A 319 21.91 -14.88 -13.07
CA HIS A 319 20.71 -15.71 -13.23
C HIS A 319 19.58 -14.98 -14.00
N ARG A 320 19.89 -13.86 -14.67
CA ARG A 320 18.87 -13.06 -15.37
C ARG A 320 18.06 -13.84 -16.40
N SER A 321 18.70 -14.75 -17.14
CA SER A 321 18.02 -15.51 -18.20
C SER A 321 16.93 -16.40 -17.60
N THR A 322 17.27 -17.17 -16.56
CA THR A 322 16.31 -18.03 -15.88
C THR A 322 15.20 -17.24 -15.17
N ILE A 323 15.50 -16.01 -14.71
CA ILE A 323 14.48 -15.12 -14.12
C ILE A 323 13.51 -14.61 -15.19
N VAL A 324 14.00 -14.22 -16.37
CA VAL A 324 13.15 -13.82 -17.50
C VAL A 324 12.31 -15.01 -17.99
N ASP A 325 12.88 -16.21 -18.06
CA ASP A 325 12.14 -17.43 -18.42
C ASP A 325 10.95 -17.67 -17.45
N CYS A 326 11.09 -17.31 -16.17
CA CYS A 326 10.00 -17.41 -15.18
C CYS A 326 8.81 -16.48 -15.45
N LEU A 327 8.94 -15.45 -16.32
CA LEU A 327 7.81 -14.64 -16.76
C LEU A 327 6.80 -15.44 -17.59
N THR A 328 7.28 -16.51 -18.24
CA THR A 328 6.45 -17.41 -19.06
C THR A 328 5.87 -18.58 -18.26
N ASP A 329 6.12 -18.65 -16.95
CA ASP A 329 5.62 -19.76 -16.12
C ASP A 329 4.09 -19.79 -16.03
N LEU A 330 3.49 -20.95 -15.90
CA LEU A 330 2.03 -21.09 -15.80
C LEU A 330 1.46 -20.55 -14.47
N ASP A 331 2.27 -20.43 -13.42
CA ASP A 331 1.84 -19.98 -12.10
C ASP A 331 1.85 -18.45 -11.96
N VAL A 332 0.68 -17.88 -11.67
CA VAL A 332 0.45 -16.43 -11.48
C VAL A 332 1.36 -15.84 -10.39
N SER A 333 1.61 -16.58 -9.31
CA SER A 333 2.44 -16.08 -8.19
C SER A 333 3.91 -16.01 -8.58
N ILE A 334 4.38 -16.98 -9.38
CA ILE A 334 5.74 -16.99 -9.93
C ILE A 334 5.90 -15.85 -10.93
N LYS A 335 4.97 -15.70 -11.89
CA LYS A 335 4.97 -14.59 -12.86
C LYS A 335 5.08 -13.23 -12.15
N ARG A 336 4.26 -13.00 -11.11
CA ARG A 336 4.26 -11.75 -10.33
C ARG A 336 5.63 -11.45 -9.72
N ARG A 337 6.23 -12.45 -9.04
CA ARG A 337 7.54 -12.27 -8.41
C ARG A 337 8.68 -12.15 -9.41
N ALA A 338 8.61 -12.87 -10.53
CA ALA A 338 9.57 -12.74 -11.62
C ALA A 338 9.50 -11.33 -12.23
N MET A 339 8.31 -10.79 -12.44
CA MET A 339 8.11 -9.43 -12.94
C MET A 339 8.70 -8.37 -12.00
N ASP A 340 8.39 -8.43 -10.70
CA ASP A 340 8.97 -7.54 -9.69
C ASP A 340 10.51 -7.59 -9.72
N LEU A 341 11.07 -8.80 -9.82
CA LEU A 341 12.51 -9.02 -9.87
C LEU A 341 13.14 -8.53 -11.18
N CYS A 342 12.49 -8.73 -12.32
CA CYS A 342 12.94 -8.21 -13.60
C CYS A 342 13.04 -6.69 -13.58
N PHE A 343 12.05 -5.98 -13.03
CA PHE A 343 12.11 -4.52 -12.89
C PHE A 343 13.23 -4.07 -11.93
N ALA A 344 13.45 -4.78 -10.82
CA ALA A 344 14.54 -4.50 -9.89
C ALA A 344 15.93 -4.73 -10.52
N LEU A 345 16.03 -5.62 -11.51
CA LEU A 345 17.27 -5.93 -12.23
C LEU A 345 17.60 -4.95 -13.37
N VAL A 346 16.68 -4.06 -13.75
CA VAL A 346 16.93 -3.07 -14.81
C VAL A 346 18.00 -2.07 -14.37
N ASN A 347 18.99 -1.85 -15.23
CA ASN A 347 20.05 -0.87 -15.06
C ASN A 347 20.34 -0.16 -16.39
N GLY A 348 21.20 0.86 -16.37
CA GLY A 348 21.53 1.64 -17.58
C GLY A 348 22.18 0.84 -18.72
N SER A 349 22.85 -0.29 -18.42
CA SER A 349 23.52 -1.11 -19.43
C SER A 349 22.62 -2.19 -20.05
N ASN A 350 21.62 -2.68 -19.32
CA ASN A 350 20.75 -3.77 -19.73
C ASN A 350 19.34 -3.31 -20.15
N VAL A 351 18.98 -2.05 -19.93
CA VAL A 351 17.63 -1.49 -20.17
C VAL A 351 17.08 -1.83 -21.54
N ARG A 352 17.90 -1.72 -22.61
CA ARG A 352 17.46 -2.00 -23.99
C ARG A 352 17.08 -3.47 -24.22
N GLY A 353 17.78 -4.40 -23.57
CA GLY A 353 17.49 -5.83 -23.67
C GLY A 353 16.31 -6.23 -22.80
N MET A 354 16.35 -5.85 -21.52
CA MET A 354 15.30 -6.16 -20.55
C MET A 354 13.95 -5.58 -20.97
N MET A 355 13.92 -4.36 -21.52
CA MET A 355 12.67 -3.73 -21.92
C MET A 355 12.00 -4.46 -23.09
N LYS A 356 12.77 -5.09 -23.99
CA LYS A 356 12.19 -5.91 -25.08
C LYS A 356 11.43 -7.11 -24.53
N GLU A 357 12.03 -7.82 -23.58
CA GLU A 357 11.39 -8.97 -22.91
C GLU A 357 10.16 -8.55 -22.10
N LEU A 358 10.23 -7.42 -21.39
CA LEU A 358 9.11 -6.87 -20.62
C LEU A 358 7.95 -6.39 -21.50
N LEU A 359 8.26 -5.77 -22.66
CA LEU A 359 7.24 -5.40 -23.65
C LEU A 359 6.62 -6.64 -24.30
N TYR A 360 7.41 -7.67 -24.60
CA TYR A 360 6.90 -8.94 -25.10
C TYR A 360 5.97 -9.62 -24.07
N PHE A 361 6.33 -9.58 -22.79
CA PHE A 361 5.48 -10.04 -21.70
C PHE A 361 4.18 -9.23 -21.62
N LEU A 362 4.24 -7.90 -21.73
CA LEU A 362 3.06 -7.03 -21.72
C LEU A 362 2.06 -7.35 -22.84
N ASP A 363 2.56 -7.73 -24.02
CA ASP A 363 1.71 -8.11 -25.17
C ASP A 363 0.92 -9.41 -24.89
N HIS A 364 1.47 -10.35 -24.11
CA HIS A 364 0.91 -11.70 -23.90
C HIS A 364 0.38 -11.95 -22.47
N CYS A 365 0.49 -11.00 -21.54
CA CYS A 365 0.13 -11.22 -20.15
C CYS A 365 -1.37 -11.09 -19.88
N ASP A 366 -1.81 -11.74 -18.80
CA ASP A 366 -3.19 -11.65 -18.31
C ASP A 366 -3.51 -10.22 -17.84
N PRO A 367 -4.78 -9.77 -17.92
CA PRO A 367 -5.17 -8.40 -17.58
C PRO A 367 -4.74 -7.93 -16.19
N GLU A 368 -4.66 -8.84 -15.21
CA GLU A 368 -4.23 -8.55 -13.84
C GLU A 368 -2.77 -8.04 -13.76
N PHE A 369 -1.93 -8.41 -14.73
CA PHE A 369 -0.53 -7.96 -14.79
C PHE A 369 -0.31 -6.71 -15.62
N LYS A 370 -1.21 -6.38 -16.55
CA LYS A 370 -1.00 -5.29 -17.52
C LYS A 370 -0.80 -3.94 -16.84
N ALA A 371 -1.56 -3.65 -15.79
CA ALA A 371 -1.46 -2.38 -15.06
C ALA A 371 -0.11 -2.25 -14.33
N ASP A 372 0.27 -3.27 -13.56
CA ASP A 372 1.52 -3.29 -12.79
C ASP A 372 2.74 -3.30 -13.72
N CYS A 373 2.69 -4.09 -14.80
CA CYS A 373 3.75 -4.18 -15.80
C CYS A 373 3.93 -2.85 -16.55
N ALA A 374 2.84 -2.23 -17.00
CA ALA A 374 2.90 -0.92 -17.63
C ALA A 374 3.52 0.10 -16.67
N SER A 375 3.04 0.18 -15.43
CA SER A 375 3.60 1.10 -14.43
C SER A 375 5.09 0.85 -14.16
N GLY A 376 5.51 -0.42 -14.08
CA GLY A 376 6.92 -0.78 -13.91
C GLY A 376 7.78 -0.36 -15.10
N ILE A 377 7.29 -0.52 -16.33
CA ILE A 377 7.98 -0.08 -17.55
C ILE A 377 8.13 1.44 -17.56
N PHE A 378 7.07 2.19 -17.20
CA PHE A 378 7.13 3.64 -17.10
C PHE A 378 8.22 4.11 -16.13
N LEU A 379 8.27 3.55 -14.92
CA LEU A 379 9.27 3.91 -13.90
C LEU A 379 10.70 3.53 -14.33
N ALA A 380 10.88 2.36 -14.94
CA ALA A 380 12.18 1.92 -15.43
C ALA A 380 12.67 2.76 -16.61
N ALA A 381 11.78 3.14 -17.53
CA ALA A 381 12.09 4.01 -18.65
C ALA A 381 12.43 5.43 -18.19
N GLU A 382 11.71 5.99 -17.21
CA GLU A 382 12.03 7.31 -16.67
C GLU A 382 13.44 7.36 -16.04
N LYS A 383 13.84 6.30 -15.35
CA LYS A 383 15.11 6.25 -14.62
C LYS A 383 16.31 5.90 -15.49
N TYR A 384 16.14 5.01 -16.47
CA TYR A 384 17.26 4.40 -17.20
C TYR A 384 17.21 4.62 -18.72
N ALA A 385 16.34 5.50 -19.24
CA ALA A 385 16.29 5.79 -20.67
C ALA A 385 17.65 6.28 -21.22
N PRO A 386 18.17 5.65 -22.30
CA PRO A 386 19.44 6.06 -22.91
C PRO A 386 19.33 7.33 -23.74
N ASN A 387 18.17 7.58 -24.36
CA ASN A 387 17.89 8.82 -25.11
C ASN A 387 16.38 9.14 -25.05
N LYS A 388 16.04 10.41 -25.32
CA LYS A 388 14.63 10.89 -25.28
C LYS A 388 13.75 10.20 -26.33
N ARG A 389 14.28 9.90 -27.53
CA ARG A 389 13.55 9.21 -28.60
C ARG A 389 13.11 7.80 -28.17
N TRP A 390 14.04 6.99 -27.68
CA TRP A 390 13.75 5.64 -27.15
C TRP A 390 12.78 5.68 -25.98
N HIS A 391 12.91 6.68 -25.10
CA HIS A 391 11.99 6.84 -23.97
C HIS A 391 10.55 7.04 -24.48
N ILE A 392 10.34 7.99 -25.39
CA ILE A 392 9.02 8.27 -25.95
C ILE A 392 8.48 7.07 -26.73
N ASP A 393 9.31 6.41 -27.55
CA ASP A 393 8.92 5.22 -28.31
C ASP A 393 8.46 4.07 -27.42
N THR A 394 9.16 3.85 -26.31
CA THR A 394 8.83 2.80 -25.34
C THR A 394 7.49 3.10 -24.68
N ILE A 395 7.29 4.34 -24.22
CA ILE A 395 6.03 4.73 -23.58
C ILE A 395 4.85 4.67 -24.56
N MET A 396 5.04 5.13 -25.80
CA MET A 396 4.01 5.03 -26.83
C MET A 396 3.63 3.57 -27.09
N ARG A 397 4.61 2.66 -27.16
CA ARG A 397 4.33 1.22 -27.31
C ARG A 397 3.51 0.66 -26.12
N VAL A 398 3.82 1.06 -24.89
CA VAL A 398 3.04 0.67 -23.70
C VAL A 398 1.60 1.18 -23.79
N LEU A 399 1.40 2.44 -24.20
CA LEU A 399 0.06 3.01 -24.38
C LEU A 399 -0.75 2.30 -25.46
N THR A 400 -0.12 1.84 -26.54
CA THR A 400 -0.78 1.05 -27.59
C THR A 400 -1.16 -0.35 -27.10
N THR A 401 -0.28 -1.05 -26.37
CA THR A 401 -0.52 -2.43 -25.92
C THR A 401 -1.45 -2.53 -24.70
N ALA A 402 -1.21 -1.70 -23.67
CA ALA A 402 -1.91 -1.77 -22.39
C ALA A 402 -3.08 -0.79 -22.30
N GLY A 403 -2.98 0.36 -22.98
CA GLY A 403 -3.99 1.42 -23.08
C GLY A 403 -4.85 1.61 -21.83
N SER A 404 -6.06 1.06 -21.80
CA SER A 404 -7.01 1.19 -20.65
C SER A 404 -6.47 0.73 -19.28
N PHE A 405 -5.46 -0.15 -19.23
CA PHE A 405 -4.84 -0.61 -17.98
C PHE A 405 -3.77 0.34 -17.44
N VAL A 406 -3.38 1.36 -18.22
CA VAL A 406 -2.37 2.35 -17.81
C VAL A 406 -3.01 3.37 -16.87
N ARG A 407 -2.26 3.82 -15.85
CA ARG A 407 -2.74 4.83 -14.89
C ARG A 407 -2.93 6.19 -15.58
N ASP A 408 -3.94 6.95 -15.16
CA ASP A 408 -4.22 8.28 -15.75
C ASP A 408 -3.05 9.27 -15.60
N ASP A 409 -2.25 9.16 -14.53
CA ASP A 409 -1.04 9.96 -14.29
C ASP A 409 0.01 9.84 -15.41
N SER A 410 -0.03 8.76 -16.20
CA SER A 410 0.91 8.53 -17.30
C SER A 410 0.74 9.52 -18.45
N VAL A 411 -0.47 10.04 -18.67
CA VAL A 411 -0.78 10.98 -19.76
C VAL A 411 -0.08 12.33 -19.54
N PRO A 412 -0.22 13.00 -18.38
CA PRO A 412 0.54 14.21 -18.07
C PRO A 412 2.05 14.03 -18.13
N LEU A 413 2.57 12.88 -17.66
CA LEU A 413 4.01 12.60 -17.65
C LEU A 413 4.57 12.47 -19.08
N LEU A 414 3.85 11.81 -19.98
CA LEU A 414 4.26 11.73 -21.37
C LEU A 414 4.15 13.09 -22.08
N ILE A 415 3.08 13.85 -21.84
CA ILE A 415 2.92 15.21 -22.37
C ILE A 415 4.10 16.11 -21.94
N LEU A 416 4.51 16.01 -20.68
CA LEU A 416 5.67 16.73 -20.14
C LEU A 416 6.97 16.30 -20.82
N LEU A 417 7.16 15.01 -21.06
CA LEU A 417 8.34 14.49 -21.76
C LEU A 417 8.40 14.97 -23.21
N ILE A 418 7.27 14.96 -23.92
CA ILE A 418 7.14 15.44 -25.30
C ILE A 418 7.39 16.95 -25.35
N SER A 419 6.80 17.73 -24.45
CA SER A 419 6.99 19.19 -24.39
C SER A 419 8.47 19.56 -24.31
N ASN A 420 9.27 18.80 -23.55
CA ASN A 420 10.71 19.01 -23.38
C ASN A 420 11.60 18.43 -24.51
N ALA A 421 11.01 17.95 -25.61
CA ALA A 421 11.69 17.28 -26.71
C ALA A 421 11.53 18.01 -28.05
N ASN A 422 11.92 19.30 -28.10
CA ASN A 422 11.70 20.20 -29.23
C ASN A 422 12.12 19.67 -30.60
N SER A 423 13.25 18.97 -30.70
CA SER A 423 13.73 18.41 -31.97
C SER A 423 12.95 17.20 -32.46
N LEU A 424 12.13 16.57 -31.62
CA LEU A 424 11.40 15.34 -31.92
C LEU A 424 9.90 15.55 -32.11
N HIS A 425 9.37 16.76 -31.91
CA HIS A 425 7.92 17.04 -31.90
C HIS A 425 7.22 16.50 -33.13
N ALA A 426 7.79 16.72 -34.30
CA ALA A 426 7.14 16.37 -35.53
C ALA A 426 7.15 14.85 -35.82
N TYR A 427 8.26 14.17 -35.50
CA TYR A 427 8.31 12.70 -35.47
C TYR A 427 7.24 12.11 -34.55
N ILE A 428 7.11 12.67 -33.35
CA ILE A 428 6.16 12.22 -32.32
C ILE A 428 4.72 12.39 -32.80
N VAL A 429 4.38 13.54 -33.36
CA VAL A 429 3.02 13.87 -33.82
C VAL A 429 2.61 12.96 -34.98
N GLN A 430 3.50 12.72 -35.95
CA GLN A 430 3.22 11.81 -37.06
C GLN A 430 2.99 10.37 -36.58
N LYS A 431 3.82 9.88 -35.66
CA LYS A 431 3.69 8.53 -35.11
C LYS A 431 2.43 8.37 -34.25
N LEU A 432 2.08 9.37 -33.45
CA LEU A 432 0.84 9.40 -32.67
C LEU A 432 -0.39 9.46 -33.57
N TYR A 433 -0.33 10.24 -34.65
CA TYR A 433 -1.41 10.32 -35.65
C TYR A 433 -1.65 8.96 -36.31
N GLN A 434 -0.58 8.27 -36.75
CA GLN A 434 -0.69 6.91 -37.28
C GLN A 434 -1.26 5.92 -36.25
N ALA A 435 -0.84 6.02 -34.99
CA ALA A 435 -1.31 5.12 -33.94
C ALA A 435 -2.82 5.26 -33.66
N ILE A 436 -3.36 6.49 -33.61
CA ILE A 436 -4.82 6.68 -33.44
C ILE A 436 -5.59 6.14 -34.64
N ARG A 437 -5.08 6.31 -35.88
CA ARG A 437 -5.74 5.80 -37.09
C ARG A 437 -5.90 4.28 -37.09
N VAL A 438 -4.97 3.57 -36.43
CA VAL A 438 -5.03 2.12 -36.28
C VAL A 438 -6.04 1.73 -35.20
N ASP A 439 -5.93 2.31 -34.01
CA ASP A 439 -6.82 2.00 -32.89
C ASP A 439 -7.10 3.24 -32.02
N ALA A 440 -8.34 3.74 -32.08
CA ALA A 440 -8.84 4.84 -31.26
C ALA A 440 -9.55 4.37 -29.98
N SER A 441 -9.53 3.06 -29.66
CA SER A 441 -10.16 2.54 -28.44
C SER A 441 -9.35 2.86 -27.18
N GLN A 442 -8.01 2.92 -27.29
CA GLN A 442 -7.11 3.14 -26.16
C GLN A 442 -7.11 4.61 -25.71
N GLN A 443 -7.91 4.92 -24.69
CA GLN A 443 -8.18 6.30 -24.27
C GLN A 443 -6.93 7.11 -23.87
N PRO A 444 -5.99 6.59 -23.06
CA PRO A 444 -4.78 7.35 -22.70
C PRO A 444 -3.90 7.70 -23.91
N LEU A 445 -3.82 6.81 -24.90
CA LEU A 445 -3.10 7.07 -26.15
C LEU A 445 -3.77 8.20 -26.94
N VAL A 446 -5.09 8.14 -27.09
CA VAL A 446 -5.87 9.15 -27.80
C VAL A 446 -5.73 10.52 -27.12
N GLN A 447 -5.79 10.60 -25.79
CA GLN A 447 -5.62 11.86 -25.05
C GLN A 447 -4.27 12.53 -25.33
N VAL A 448 -3.16 11.78 -25.27
CA VAL A 448 -1.83 12.31 -25.58
C VAL A 448 -1.75 12.75 -27.03
N ALA A 449 -2.24 11.91 -27.94
CA ALA A 449 -2.14 12.15 -29.37
C ALA A 449 -2.98 13.34 -29.84
N VAL A 450 -4.21 13.49 -29.31
CA VAL A 450 -5.08 14.65 -29.55
C VAL A 450 -4.44 15.93 -29.02
N TRP A 451 -3.84 15.90 -27.82
CA TRP A 451 -3.10 17.06 -27.29
C TRP A 451 -1.92 17.43 -28.21
N CYS A 452 -1.12 16.45 -28.65
CA CYS A 452 0.00 16.67 -29.56
C CYS A 452 -0.43 17.25 -30.92
N ILE A 453 -1.51 16.73 -31.51
CA ILE A 453 -2.08 17.26 -32.76
C ILE A 453 -2.55 18.71 -32.56
N GLY A 454 -3.18 19.01 -31.43
CA GLY A 454 -3.60 20.36 -31.10
C GLY A 454 -2.43 21.35 -30.97
N GLU A 455 -1.31 20.94 -30.36
CA GLU A 455 -0.16 21.82 -30.14
C GLU A 455 0.76 21.97 -31.35
N TYR A 456 1.02 20.88 -32.05
CA TYR A 456 2.06 20.74 -33.08
C TYR A 456 1.50 20.30 -34.45
N GLY A 457 0.20 20.52 -34.70
CA GLY A 457 -0.45 20.15 -35.95
C GLY A 457 0.10 20.87 -37.19
N ASP A 458 0.77 22.02 -37.01
CA ASP A 458 1.53 22.71 -38.05
C ASP A 458 2.72 21.89 -38.56
N LEU A 459 3.44 21.23 -37.65
CA LEU A 459 4.57 20.36 -37.97
C LEU A 459 4.15 19.04 -38.65
N LEU A 460 2.90 18.62 -38.45
CA LEU A 460 2.34 17.45 -39.14
C LEU A 460 2.15 17.71 -40.64
N LEU A 461 1.85 18.96 -41.01
CA LEU A 461 1.57 19.37 -42.40
C LEU A 461 2.84 19.72 -43.18
N SER A 462 3.93 20.11 -42.50
CA SER A 462 5.17 20.53 -43.15
C SER A 462 5.95 19.38 -43.80
N GLY A 463 5.73 18.13 -43.39
CA GLY A 463 6.21 16.93 -44.11
C GLY A 463 7.73 16.70 -44.18
N GLU A 464 8.55 17.48 -43.47
CA GLU A 464 10.02 17.42 -43.55
C GLU A 464 10.65 16.54 -42.46
N PHE A 465 10.85 15.23 -42.66
CA PHE A 465 11.49 14.36 -41.64
C PHE A 465 12.49 13.32 -42.19
N GLU A 466 13.50 13.00 -41.36
CA GLU A 466 14.71 12.25 -41.74
C GLU A 466 14.59 10.71 -41.80
N ASP A 467 13.56 10.05 -41.23
CA ASP A 467 13.71 8.61 -40.89
C ASP A 467 12.57 7.61 -41.22
N GLU A 468 11.37 8.00 -41.64
CA GLU A 468 10.34 7.05 -42.12
C GLU A 468 9.48 7.69 -43.21
N THR A 469 8.93 6.88 -44.14
CA THR A 469 8.16 7.38 -45.29
C THR A 469 7.11 8.40 -44.84
N PRO A 470 7.23 9.69 -45.22
CA PRO A 470 6.30 10.71 -44.78
C PRO A 470 4.93 10.41 -45.37
N VAL A 471 3.94 10.20 -44.50
CA VAL A 471 2.54 10.19 -44.92
C VAL A 471 2.18 11.65 -45.14
N GLN A 472 1.91 12.05 -46.37
CA GLN A 472 1.33 13.37 -46.61
C GLN A 472 -0.07 13.38 -46.01
N VAL A 473 -0.24 14.15 -44.94
CA VAL A 473 -1.53 14.30 -44.25
C VAL A 473 -2.16 15.62 -44.70
N THR A 474 -3.42 15.57 -45.09
CA THR A 474 -4.20 16.76 -45.45
C THR A 474 -4.86 17.38 -44.22
N GLU A 475 -5.15 18.69 -44.24
CA GLU A 475 -5.84 19.36 -43.12
C GLU A 475 -7.20 18.72 -42.80
N ASP A 476 -7.93 18.28 -43.84
CA ASP A 476 -9.25 17.67 -43.71
C ASP A 476 -9.19 16.30 -43.03
N GLU A 477 -8.19 15.47 -43.34
CA GLU A 477 -8.01 14.16 -42.68
C GLU A 477 -7.76 14.29 -41.18
N VAL A 478 -7.01 15.33 -40.76
CA VAL A 478 -6.77 15.58 -39.32
C VAL A 478 -8.07 15.93 -38.61
N LEU A 479 -8.91 16.77 -39.23
CA LEU A 479 -10.20 17.14 -38.67
C LEU A 479 -11.19 15.98 -38.66
N ASP A 480 -11.21 15.14 -39.71
CA ASP A 480 -12.05 13.94 -39.76
C ASP A 480 -11.77 13.01 -38.56
N VAL A 481 -10.49 12.78 -38.24
CA VAL A 481 -10.08 11.94 -37.09
C VAL A 481 -10.55 12.56 -35.76
N LEU A 482 -10.38 13.87 -35.57
CA LEU A 482 -10.80 14.54 -34.32
C LEU A 482 -12.33 14.59 -34.17
N GLU A 483 -13.07 14.83 -35.25
CA GLU A 483 -14.53 14.78 -35.28
C GLU A 483 -15.02 13.34 -35.00
N GLN A 484 -14.38 12.32 -35.56
CA GLN A 484 -14.69 10.92 -35.28
C GLN A 484 -14.49 10.58 -33.79
N ILE A 485 -13.41 11.07 -33.16
CA ILE A 485 -13.17 10.88 -31.71
C ILE A 485 -14.24 11.57 -30.88
N LEU A 486 -14.66 12.78 -31.25
CA LEU A 486 -15.73 13.50 -30.54
C LEU A 486 -17.08 12.77 -30.61
N HIS A 487 -17.45 12.24 -31.78
CA HIS A 487 -18.71 11.53 -31.98
C HIS A 487 -18.69 10.07 -31.50
N SER A 488 -17.51 9.47 -31.31
CA SER A 488 -17.38 8.08 -30.90
C SER A 488 -17.95 7.84 -29.49
N ASN A 489 -18.72 6.75 -29.34
CA ASN A 489 -19.24 6.29 -28.05
C ASN A 489 -18.16 5.66 -27.16
N LEU A 490 -17.01 5.28 -27.73
CA LEU A 490 -15.89 4.70 -26.99
C LEU A 490 -15.06 5.78 -26.28
N SER A 491 -15.22 7.05 -26.68
CA SER A 491 -14.46 8.18 -26.13
C SER A 491 -14.96 8.58 -24.75
N LEU A 492 -14.04 8.64 -23.79
CA LEU A 492 -14.31 9.19 -22.45
C LEU A 492 -14.60 10.69 -22.55
N LEU A 493 -15.32 11.21 -21.55
CA LEU A 493 -15.63 12.65 -21.44
C LEU A 493 -14.36 13.51 -21.51
N THR A 494 -13.33 13.14 -20.74
CA THR A 494 -12.03 13.82 -20.74
C THR A 494 -11.38 13.81 -22.14
N THR A 495 -11.43 12.69 -22.86
CA THR A 495 -10.90 12.59 -24.22
C THR A 495 -11.64 13.53 -25.18
N ARG A 496 -12.96 13.67 -25.04
CA ARG A 496 -13.76 14.63 -25.82
C ARG A 496 -13.39 16.08 -25.49
N GLU A 497 -13.11 16.39 -24.22
CA GLU A 497 -12.63 17.71 -23.80
C GLU A 497 -11.27 18.05 -24.42
N TYR A 498 -10.34 17.09 -24.45
CA TYR A 498 -9.06 17.22 -25.16
C TYR A 498 -9.28 17.46 -26.65
N ALA A 499 -10.19 16.72 -27.29
CA ALA A 499 -10.47 16.85 -28.72
C ALA A 499 -11.07 18.21 -29.08
N LEU A 500 -12.02 18.70 -28.29
CA LEU A 500 -12.61 20.03 -28.50
C LEU A 500 -11.56 21.15 -28.34
N THR A 501 -10.68 21.02 -27.34
CA THR A 501 -9.57 21.96 -27.13
C THR A 501 -8.55 21.90 -28.27
N ALA A 502 -8.22 20.70 -28.76
CA ALA A 502 -7.31 20.52 -29.89
C ALA A 502 -7.86 21.10 -31.19
N ILE A 503 -9.15 20.89 -31.48
CA ILE A 503 -9.85 21.51 -32.61
C ILE A 503 -9.80 23.04 -32.51
N MET A 504 -10.01 23.59 -31.31
CA MET A 504 -9.89 25.03 -31.09
C MET A 504 -8.47 25.53 -31.37
N LYS A 505 -7.44 24.82 -30.88
CA LYS A 505 -6.02 25.13 -31.13
C LYS A 505 -5.64 25.02 -32.62
N LEU A 506 -6.18 24.06 -33.34
CA LEU A 506 -5.97 23.94 -34.79
C LEU A 506 -6.54 25.12 -35.57
N SER A 507 -7.53 25.82 -35.03
CA SER A 507 -8.12 26.98 -35.70
C SER A 507 -7.12 28.11 -35.98
N THR A 508 -6.08 28.27 -35.15
CA THR A 508 -5.00 29.27 -35.35
C THR A 508 -3.83 28.74 -36.15
N ARG A 509 -3.69 27.42 -36.23
CA ARG A 509 -2.57 26.73 -36.90
C ARG A 509 -2.91 26.39 -38.36
N LEU A 510 -4.17 26.06 -38.65
CA LEU A 510 -4.69 25.74 -39.98
C LEU A 510 -5.26 26.99 -40.65
N GLN A 511 -4.95 27.21 -41.92
CA GLN A 511 -5.36 28.41 -42.65
C GLN A 511 -6.69 28.22 -43.41
N ASN A 512 -6.97 27.02 -43.93
CA ASN A 512 -8.10 26.80 -44.83
C ASN A 512 -9.36 26.25 -44.13
N SER A 513 -9.19 25.60 -42.98
CA SER A 513 -10.25 24.79 -42.36
C SER A 513 -11.04 25.48 -41.23
N THR A 514 -10.86 26.78 -41.01
CA THR A 514 -11.44 27.51 -39.85
C THR A 514 -12.97 27.50 -39.82
N ASN A 515 -13.63 27.59 -40.98
CA ASN A 515 -15.10 27.59 -41.06
C ASN A 515 -15.71 26.24 -40.65
N ARG A 516 -15.01 25.13 -40.94
CA ARG A 516 -15.42 23.78 -40.53
C ARG A 516 -15.29 23.63 -39.01
N ILE A 517 -14.16 24.03 -38.46
CA ILE A 517 -13.90 24.06 -37.02
C ILE A 517 -14.97 24.85 -36.26
N ARG A 518 -15.34 26.04 -36.76
CA ARG A 518 -16.40 26.86 -36.16
C ARG A 518 -17.74 26.11 -36.06
N LYS A 519 -18.13 25.38 -37.13
CA LYS A 519 -19.36 24.57 -37.14
C LYS A 519 -19.26 23.44 -36.12
N ALA A 520 -18.15 22.70 -36.11
CA ALA A 520 -17.93 21.60 -35.17
C ALA A 520 -18.06 22.05 -33.71
N VAL A 521 -17.41 23.16 -33.33
CA VAL A 521 -17.50 23.73 -31.98
C VAL A 521 -18.93 24.16 -31.63
N SER A 522 -19.65 24.79 -32.56
CA SER A 522 -21.01 25.29 -32.29
C SER A 522 -22.03 24.20 -31.94
N ILE A 523 -21.87 23.00 -32.50
CA ILE A 523 -22.77 21.85 -32.25
C ILE A 523 -22.68 21.41 -30.78
N TYR A 524 -21.49 21.45 -30.18
CA TYR A 524 -21.28 21.04 -28.79
C TYR A 524 -21.75 22.09 -27.77
N GLY A 525 -22.19 23.28 -28.20
CA GLY A 525 -22.79 24.29 -27.31
C GLY A 525 -24.13 23.86 -26.70
N SER A 526 -24.79 22.85 -27.28
CA SER A 526 -25.99 22.21 -26.75
C SER A 526 -25.72 20.82 -26.16
N SER A 527 -24.47 20.52 -25.80
CA SER A 527 -24.14 19.25 -25.12
C SER A 527 -24.82 19.16 -23.75
N LEU A 528 -25.14 17.94 -23.32
CA LEU A 528 -25.63 17.66 -21.96
C LEU A 528 -24.51 17.72 -20.92
N ASP A 529 -23.26 17.49 -21.35
CA ASP A 529 -22.09 17.54 -20.48
C ASP A 529 -21.66 18.99 -20.24
N VAL A 530 -21.69 19.43 -18.98
CA VAL A 530 -21.44 20.82 -18.58
C VAL A 530 -20.07 21.33 -19.05
N GLU A 531 -19.02 20.51 -18.91
CA GLU A 531 -17.65 20.84 -19.30
C GLU A 531 -17.46 21.01 -20.81
N LEU A 532 -18.12 20.16 -21.62
CA LEU A 532 -18.09 20.27 -23.07
C LEU A 532 -18.93 21.47 -23.53
N GLN A 533 -20.10 21.66 -22.93
CA GLN A 533 -20.96 22.79 -23.21
C GLN A 533 -20.27 24.12 -22.90
N GLN A 534 -19.66 24.23 -21.72
CA GLN A 534 -18.95 25.44 -21.30
C GLN A 534 -17.83 25.79 -22.29
N ARG A 535 -16.94 24.83 -22.58
CA ARG A 535 -15.85 25.04 -23.56
C ARG A 535 -16.39 25.43 -24.93
N ALA A 536 -17.42 24.74 -25.44
CA ALA A 536 -18.00 25.03 -26.74
C ALA A 536 -18.62 26.42 -26.84
N VAL A 537 -19.32 26.87 -25.79
CA VAL A 537 -19.92 28.21 -25.73
C VAL A 537 -18.84 29.30 -25.63
N GLU A 538 -17.82 29.11 -24.80
CA GLU A 538 -16.69 30.03 -24.67
C GLU A 538 -15.91 30.15 -26.00
N TYR A 539 -15.59 29.01 -26.63
CA TYR A 539 -14.92 28.98 -27.94
C TYR A 539 -15.78 29.59 -29.05
N SER A 540 -17.10 29.37 -29.04
CA SER A 540 -18.01 30.01 -29.98
C SER A 540 -18.07 31.53 -29.80
N ALA A 541 -18.05 32.02 -28.57
CA ALA A 541 -17.96 33.45 -28.29
C ALA A 541 -16.66 34.07 -28.82
N LEU A 542 -15.55 33.33 -28.71
CA LEU A 542 -14.25 33.69 -29.27
C LEU A 542 -14.31 33.83 -30.81
N PHE A 543 -14.95 32.89 -31.52
CA PHE A 543 -15.15 32.98 -32.97
C PHE A 543 -16.07 34.12 -33.42
N MET A 544 -17.07 34.48 -32.61
CA MET A 544 -18.09 35.46 -33.00
C MET A 544 -17.71 36.90 -32.66
N ARG A 545 -17.10 37.12 -31.49
CA ARG A 545 -16.85 38.48 -30.96
C ARG A 545 -15.38 38.86 -30.91
N PHE A 546 -14.48 37.89 -30.74
CA PHE A 546 -13.08 38.15 -30.40
C PHE A 546 -12.09 37.37 -31.28
N ASP A 547 -12.38 37.23 -32.58
CA ASP A 547 -11.55 36.44 -33.50
C ASP A 547 -10.10 36.96 -33.57
N HIS A 548 -9.89 38.27 -33.40
CA HIS A 548 -8.58 38.90 -33.34
C HIS A 548 -7.73 38.49 -32.13
N MET A 549 -8.35 38.06 -31.01
CA MET A 549 -7.62 37.62 -29.80
C MET A 549 -7.23 36.14 -29.87
N ARG A 550 -7.81 35.39 -30.81
CA ARG A 550 -7.67 33.94 -30.92
C ARG A 550 -6.22 33.48 -31.14
N PRO A 551 -5.41 34.09 -32.01
CA PRO A 551 -4.00 33.72 -32.17
C PRO A 551 -3.18 33.92 -30.89
N ALA A 552 -3.39 35.03 -30.18
CA ALA A 552 -2.64 35.37 -28.96
C ALA A 552 -2.99 34.47 -27.77
N LEU A 553 -4.23 34.00 -27.66
CA LEU A 553 -4.66 33.13 -26.57
C LEU A 553 -4.31 31.64 -26.80
N LEU A 554 -4.19 31.22 -28.06
CA LEU A 554 -3.95 29.82 -28.44
C LEU A 554 -2.53 29.56 -28.93
N GLU A 555 -1.58 30.40 -28.48
CA GLU A 555 -0.15 30.15 -28.62
C GLU A 555 0.25 28.84 -27.94
N ARG A 556 1.44 28.34 -28.30
CA ARG A 556 1.97 27.10 -27.72
C ARG A 556 2.12 27.26 -26.21
N MET A 557 1.73 26.23 -25.47
CA MET A 557 1.86 26.27 -24.01
C MET A 557 3.33 26.43 -23.59
N PRO A 558 3.61 27.25 -22.55
CA PRO A 558 4.94 27.35 -21.99
C PRO A 558 5.48 25.99 -21.51
N LEU A 559 6.81 25.81 -21.58
CA LEU A 559 7.45 24.59 -21.12
C LEU A 559 7.21 24.39 -19.62
N ILE A 560 6.58 23.27 -19.28
CA ILE A 560 6.32 22.88 -17.89
C ILE A 560 7.65 22.45 -17.27
N GLN A 561 8.11 23.17 -16.24
CA GLN A 561 9.31 22.79 -15.49
C GLN A 561 8.98 21.61 -14.58
N LYS A 562 9.82 20.57 -14.57
CA LYS A 562 9.74 19.51 -13.55
C LYS A 562 9.95 20.15 -12.17
N SER A 563 8.96 20.10 -11.29
CA SER A 563 9.19 20.38 -9.88
C SER A 563 10.13 19.29 -9.34
N ALA A 564 11.41 19.60 -9.20
CA ALA A 564 12.37 18.73 -8.55
C ALA A 564 11.99 18.56 -7.08
N THR A 565 11.17 17.56 -6.77
CA THR A 565 10.97 17.07 -5.41
C THR A 565 11.08 15.56 -5.42
N ASN A 566 11.90 15.06 -4.50
CA ASN A 566 12.25 13.67 -4.20
C ASN A 566 13.49 13.11 -4.93
N GLY A 567 14.66 13.67 -4.61
CA GLY A 567 15.90 12.90 -4.49
C GLY A 567 16.11 12.47 -3.03
N PRO A 568 16.63 11.26 -2.76
CA PRO A 568 16.86 10.77 -1.40
C PRO A 568 17.96 11.58 -0.71
N MET A 569 17.74 11.89 0.58
CA MET A 569 18.74 12.52 1.43
C MET A 569 20.03 11.70 1.43
N HIS A 570 21.10 12.26 0.87
CA HIS A 570 22.46 11.83 1.17
C HIS A 570 23.21 12.98 1.83
N ALA A 571 23.76 12.64 2.99
CA ALA A 571 24.52 13.49 3.87
C ALA A 571 25.71 14.14 3.16
N THR A 572 25.92 15.41 3.48
CA THR A 572 27.16 16.16 3.31
C THR A 572 28.37 15.34 3.74
N VAL A 573 29.23 14.98 2.78
CA VAL A 573 30.62 14.64 3.01
C VAL A 573 31.44 15.43 1.99
N ASN A 574 32.34 16.27 2.52
CA ASN A 574 33.36 17.01 1.78
C ASN A 574 34.23 16.07 0.94
N GLY A 575 34.54 16.48 -0.29
CA GLY A 575 35.57 15.82 -1.10
C GLY A 575 35.61 16.39 -2.51
N ASN A 576 36.74 17.01 -2.83
CA ASN A 576 37.11 17.66 -4.09
C ASN A 576 36.63 16.95 -5.37
N VAL A 577 36.12 17.73 -6.31
CA VAL A 577 35.97 17.34 -7.72
C VAL A 577 36.82 18.32 -8.55
N ASP A 578 37.84 17.78 -9.21
CA ASP A 578 38.49 18.41 -10.36
C ASP A 578 37.50 18.38 -11.53
N GLU A 579 37.09 19.57 -11.99
CA GLU A 579 36.35 19.75 -13.25
C GLU A 579 37.31 20.23 -14.34
N THR A 580 37.49 19.40 -15.37
CA THR A 580 37.95 19.82 -16.69
C THR A 580 36.76 19.70 -17.63
N GLU A 581 36.30 20.83 -18.19
CA GLU A 581 36.25 21.07 -19.65
C GLU A 581 35.49 22.36 -20.00
N GLU A 582 36.27 23.27 -20.58
CA GLU A 582 36.00 24.09 -21.78
C GLU A 582 34.89 25.14 -21.79
N GLU A 583 35.37 26.39 -21.63
CA GLU A 583 34.72 27.63 -22.03
C GLU A 583 34.71 27.84 -23.56
N GLY A 584 33.59 28.35 -24.07
CA GLY A 584 33.49 29.07 -25.35
C GLY A 584 32.93 30.47 -25.11
N HIS A 585 33.84 31.45 -25.05
CA HIS A 585 33.59 32.89 -24.86
C HIS A 585 32.86 33.56 -26.04
N LEU A 586 32.17 34.69 -25.76
CA LEU A 586 32.30 36.01 -26.45
C LEU A 586 31.33 37.06 -25.80
N PRO A 587 31.55 38.40 -25.92
CA PRO A 587 32.09 39.21 -24.82
C PRO A 587 31.23 40.42 -24.38
N ALA A 588 31.80 41.18 -23.43
CA ALA A 588 31.26 42.21 -22.55
C ALA A 588 31.16 43.65 -23.11
N GLN A 589 30.31 44.47 -22.46
CA GLN A 589 30.52 45.84 -21.91
C GLN A 589 29.11 46.44 -21.63
N GLU A 590 28.78 47.12 -20.52
CA GLU A 590 29.53 48.06 -19.67
C GLU A 590 28.82 48.21 -18.30
N GLN A 591 29.59 48.43 -17.23
CA GLN A 591 29.12 48.77 -15.88
C GLN A 591 29.01 50.29 -15.71
N LEU A 592 27.93 50.76 -15.06
CA LEU A 592 27.94 52.02 -14.31
C LEU A 592 27.04 51.91 -13.09
N SER A 593 27.56 52.42 -11.98
CA SER A 593 27.18 52.17 -10.60
C SER A 593 26.14 53.15 -10.03
N GLN A 594 25.24 52.60 -9.20
CA GLN A 594 24.60 53.14 -7.99
C GLN A 594 24.08 54.60 -7.96
N GLN A 595 22.75 54.75 -7.83
CA GLN A 595 22.10 55.30 -6.63
C GLN A 595 20.56 55.18 -6.72
N ALA A 596 19.94 54.95 -5.57
CA ALA A 596 18.55 54.55 -5.40
C ALA A 596 17.52 55.64 -5.74
N GLN A 597 16.48 55.27 -6.50
CA GLN A 597 15.10 55.77 -6.33
C GLN A 597 14.12 54.65 -6.68
N VAL A 598 13.49 54.10 -5.64
CA VAL A 598 12.31 53.25 -5.75
C VAL A 598 11.16 54.15 -6.16
N ASN A 599 10.59 53.95 -7.36
CA ASN A 599 9.18 54.25 -7.61
C ASN A 599 8.61 53.56 -8.87
N THR A 600 7.63 52.69 -8.58
CA THR A 600 6.39 52.40 -9.33
C THR A 600 6.46 52.04 -10.81
N TYR A 601 6.44 50.73 -11.06
CA TYR A 601 5.64 50.13 -12.14
C TYR A 601 4.84 48.93 -11.59
N SER A 602 3.66 48.73 -12.17
CA SER A 602 2.47 48.01 -11.67
C SER A 602 2.65 46.55 -11.20
N PRO A 603 1.97 46.13 -10.10
CA PRO A 603 2.10 44.79 -9.51
C PRO A 603 1.15 43.74 -10.15
N ALA A 604 1.17 43.59 -11.48
CA ALA A 604 0.23 42.70 -12.19
C ALA A 604 0.85 41.41 -12.78
N PHE A 605 2.18 41.23 -12.74
CA PHE A 605 2.84 40.12 -13.44
C PHE A 605 3.74 39.22 -12.59
N GLN A 606 3.80 39.45 -11.27
CA GLN A 606 4.47 38.55 -10.31
C GLN A 606 3.48 37.73 -9.45
N SER A 607 2.17 37.93 -9.61
CA SER A 607 1.13 37.22 -8.86
C SER A 607 0.76 35.86 -9.44
N SER A 608 1.04 35.57 -10.72
CA SER A 608 0.47 34.41 -11.42
C SER A 608 1.18 33.06 -11.20
N LEU A 609 2.42 33.05 -10.67
CA LEU A 609 3.13 31.79 -10.33
C LEU A 609 3.18 31.47 -8.83
N TYR A 610 2.79 32.41 -7.98
CA TYR A 610 2.54 32.15 -6.55
C TYR A 610 1.08 31.71 -6.27
N GLN A 611 0.22 31.69 -7.29
CA GLN A 611 -1.22 31.44 -7.15
C GLN A 611 -1.63 29.97 -7.37
N VAL A 612 -0.75 29.11 -7.89
CA VAL A 612 -1.07 27.70 -8.15
C VAL A 612 -0.93 26.81 -6.89
N CYS A 613 -0.18 27.24 -5.87
CA CYS A 613 -0.07 26.51 -4.61
C CYS A 613 -1.12 26.89 -3.54
N ASN A 614 -1.95 27.93 -3.77
CA ASN A 614 -2.93 28.41 -2.78
C ASN A 614 -4.40 28.33 -3.22
N LEU A 615 -4.74 27.77 -4.38
CA LEU A 615 -6.15 27.60 -4.78
C LEU A 615 -6.76 26.27 -4.33
N LEU A 616 -6.70 26.03 -3.03
CA LEU A 616 -7.77 25.37 -2.31
C LEU A 616 -8.10 26.26 -1.10
N ASP A 617 -8.50 27.51 -1.36
CA ASP A 617 -9.34 28.23 -0.41
C ASP A 617 -10.63 27.41 -0.31
N ILE A 618 -10.70 26.62 0.75
CA ILE A 618 -11.92 25.88 1.06
C ILE A 618 -12.97 26.96 1.37
N PRO A 619 -14.07 27.05 0.60
CA PRO A 619 -15.05 28.10 0.77
C PRO A 619 -15.60 28.08 2.20
N SER A 620 -15.88 29.25 2.76
CA SER A 620 -16.52 29.30 4.08
C SER A 620 -17.89 28.62 4.01
N ILE A 621 -18.25 27.90 5.06
CA ILE A 621 -19.50 27.16 5.14
C ILE A 621 -20.33 27.77 6.27
N ILE A 622 -21.56 28.14 5.97
CA ILE A 622 -22.57 28.47 6.98
C ILE A 622 -23.03 27.14 7.59
N ALA A 623 -22.59 26.88 8.81
CA ALA A 623 -22.89 25.63 9.52
C ALA A 623 -24.25 25.67 10.22
N TYR A 624 -24.72 26.88 10.57
CA TYR A 624 -26.00 27.07 11.25
C TYR A 624 -26.54 28.47 10.94
N ASP A 625 -27.83 28.55 10.62
CA ASP A 625 -28.55 29.82 10.40
C ASP A 625 -30.03 29.63 10.76
N GLN A 626 -30.33 29.72 12.05
CA GLN A 626 -31.70 29.59 12.59
C GLN A 626 -31.86 30.48 13.83
N ASN A 627 -33.09 30.94 14.09
CA ASN A 627 -33.46 31.73 15.28
C ASN A 627 -32.57 32.97 15.52
N GLY A 628 -32.07 33.57 14.44
CA GLY A 628 -31.21 34.75 14.48
C GLY A 628 -29.75 34.49 14.86
N LEU A 629 -29.34 33.25 15.14
CA LEU A 629 -27.94 32.87 15.31
C LEU A 629 -27.38 32.33 13.99
N LYS A 630 -26.34 32.98 13.48
CA LYS A 630 -25.60 32.54 12.28
C LYS A 630 -24.18 32.14 12.67
N ILE A 631 -23.78 30.92 12.29
CA ILE A 631 -22.45 30.36 12.52
C ILE A 631 -21.79 30.06 11.18
N GLU A 632 -20.66 30.70 10.93
CA GLU A 632 -19.84 30.51 9.73
C GLU A 632 -18.50 29.89 10.11
N PHE A 633 -18.07 28.88 9.34
CA PHE A 633 -16.72 28.32 9.42
C PHE A 633 -15.90 28.77 8.23
N SER A 634 -14.73 29.35 8.47
CA SER A 634 -13.69 29.52 7.47
C SER A 634 -12.54 28.55 7.73
N PHE A 635 -11.83 28.19 6.66
CA PHE A 635 -10.86 27.10 6.66
C PHE A 635 -9.54 27.61 6.14
N GLU A 636 -8.45 27.40 6.88
CA GLU A 636 -7.11 27.76 6.47
C GLU A 636 -6.18 26.57 6.67
N ARG A 637 -5.46 26.17 5.60
CA ARG A 637 -4.49 25.07 5.67
C ARG A 637 -3.13 25.61 6.09
N SER A 638 -2.46 24.94 7.03
CA SER A 638 -1.15 25.38 7.51
C SER A 638 -0.09 25.32 6.41
N LYS A 639 0.60 26.43 6.17
CA LYS A 639 1.72 26.52 5.21
C LYS A 639 2.94 25.66 5.61
N ALA A 640 3.08 25.35 6.90
CA ALA A 640 4.20 24.56 7.44
C ALA A 640 3.90 23.05 7.49
N ASN A 641 2.62 22.64 7.54
CA ASN A 641 2.23 21.23 7.59
C ASN A 641 0.91 21.00 6.85
N LEU A 642 0.98 20.39 5.66
CA LEU A 642 -0.16 20.15 4.78
C LEU A 642 -1.22 19.20 5.36
N ASN A 643 -0.94 18.49 6.46
CA ASN A 643 -1.92 17.63 7.14
C ASN A 643 -2.70 18.34 8.26
N MET A 644 -2.48 19.64 8.43
CA MET A 644 -3.04 20.47 9.49
C MET A 644 -4.00 21.52 8.93
N LEU A 645 -5.23 21.54 9.46
CA LEU A 645 -6.28 22.47 9.08
C LEU A 645 -6.68 23.32 10.30
N PHE A 646 -6.74 24.63 10.10
CA PHE A 646 -7.33 25.58 11.03
C PHE A 646 -8.75 25.89 10.58
N ILE A 647 -9.70 25.74 11.49
CA ILE A 647 -11.11 26.06 11.26
C ILE A 647 -11.45 27.22 12.19
N THR A 648 -11.81 28.36 11.62
CA THR A 648 -12.23 29.54 12.38
C THR A 648 -13.74 29.61 12.36
N LEU A 649 -14.36 29.44 13.53
CA LEU A 649 -15.77 29.71 13.75
C LEU A 649 -15.98 31.21 13.91
N ARG A 650 -17.06 31.74 13.34
CA ARG A 650 -17.61 33.08 13.59
C ARG A 650 -19.11 32.96 13.85
N ALA A 651 -19.54 33.28 15.06
CA ALA A 651 -20.94 33.33 15.45
C ALA A 651 -21.43 34.78 15.53
N SER A 652 -22.53 35.11 14.84
CA SER A 652 -23.19 36.42 14.86
C SER A 652 -24.66 36.28 15.20
N ASN A 653 -25.21 37.25 15.93
CA ASN A 653 -26.59 37.23 16.40
C ASN A 653 -27.38 38.42 15.82
N SER A 654 -28.43 38.16 15.05
CA SER A 654 -29.32 39.16 14.46
C SER A 654 -30.53 39.51 15.31
N THR A 655 -30.71 38.87 16.47
CA THR A 655 -31.79 39.19 17.42
C THR A 655 -31.50 40.47 18.21
N GLU A 656 -32.54 41.05 18.83
CA GLU A 656 -32.46 42.28 19.62
C GLU A 656 -31.90 42.06 21.05
N THR A 657 -31.63 40.81 21.44
CA THR A 657 -31.12 40.43 22.77
C THR A 657 -29.80 39.68 22.69
N ASP A 658 -28.86 39.96 23.58
CA ASP A 658 -27.58 39.27 23.64
C ASP A 658 -27.72 37.78 24.00
N MET A 659 -26.99 36.91 23.30
CA MET A 659 -26.94 35.48 23.60
C MET A 659 -25.76 35.19 24.54
N ASN A 660 -26.05 34.89 25.80
CA ASN A 660 -25.04 34.62 26.84
C ASN A 660 -24.71 33.12 26.96
N ASN A 661 -23.53 32.81 27.49
CA ASN A 661 -23.00 31.45 27.72
C ASN A 661 -22.79 30.61 26.45
N PHE A 662 -22.37 31.23 25.35
CA PHE A 662 -22.02 30.51 24.13
C PHE A 662 -20.79 29.62 24.33
N VAL A 663 -20.94 28.31 24.16
CA VAL A 663 -19.86 27.32 24.23
C VAL A 663 -19.91 26.39 23.03
N LEU A 664 -18.79 26.25 22.33
CA LEU A 664 -18.63 25.30 21.25
C LEU A 664 -18.06 23.98 21.77
N GLN A 665 -18.75 22.87 21.47
CA GLN A 665 -18.22 21.52 21.66
C GLN A 665 -18.05 20.85 20.29
N ALA A 666 -16.89 20.24 20.06
CA ALA A 666 -16.58 19.54 18.82
C ALA A 666 -15.90 18.21 19.11
N ALA A 667 -16.25 17.19 18.33
CA ALA A 667 -15.65 15.87 18.37
C ALA A 667 -15.22 15.45 16.96
N VAL A 668 -14.14 14.67 16.89
CA VAL A 668 -13.60 14.10 15.64
C VAL A 668 -13.38 12.59 15.81
N PRO A 669 -13.42 11.80 14.71
CA PRO A 669 -13.08 10.37 14.76
C PRO A 669 -11.65 10.13 15.29
N LYS A 670 -11.36 8.94 15.83
CA LYS A 670 -10.03 8.56 16.40
C LYS A 670 -8.85 8.75 15.44
N SER A 671 -9.09 8.86 14.13
CA SER A 671 -8.07 9.11 13.10
C SER A 671 -7.61 10.58 13.04
N PHE A 672 -8.31 11.50 13.70
CA PHE A 672 -7.98 12.92 13.74
C PHE A 672 -7.67 13.36 15.18
N GLN A 673 -6.75 14.30 15.33
CA GLN A 673 -6.51 14.99 16.61
C GLN A 673 -7.12 16.39 16.52
N LEU A 674 -8.01 16.73 17.46
CA LEU A 674 -8.66 18.03 17.57
C LEU A 674 -8.12 18.79 18.78
N GLN A 675 -7.77 20.06 18.59
CA GLN A 675 -7.43 21.00 19.65
C GLN A 675 -8.30 22.26 19.49
N LEU A 676 -9.11 22.58 20.51
CA LEU A 676 -9.92 23.80 20.56
C LEU A 676 -9.15 24.92 21.28
N MET A 677 -9.04 26.09 20.66
CA MET A 677 -8.49 27.28 21.31
C MET A 677 -9.59 28.01 22.11
N SER A 678 -9.20 28.88 23.05
CA SER A 678 -10.15 29.66 23.83
C SER A 678 -11.00 30.57 22.92
N PRO A 679 -12.32 30.67 23.15
CA PRO A 679 -13.17 31.59 22.41
C PRO A 679 -12.83 33.05 22.76
N SER A 680 -13.10 33.96 21.83
CA SER A 680 -12.93 35.40 22.03
C SER A 680 -13.90 36.00 23.07
N GLY A 681 -15.00 35.33 23.37
CA GLY A 681 -15.97 35.72 24.39
C GLY A 681 -17.07 34.68 24.58
N SER A 682 -17.83 34.81 25.66
CA SER A 682 -18.95 33.92 26.00
C SER A 682 -20.33 34.51 25.67
N THR A 683 -20.38 35.73 25.13
CA THR A 683 -21.62 36.44 24.79
C THR A 683 -21.58 36.85 23.32
N VAL A 684 -22.60 36.49 22.55
CA VAL A 684 -22.78 36.92 21.15
C VAL A 684 -23.70 38.15 21.13
N PRO A 685 -23.17 39.35 20.82
CA PRO A 685 -23.93 40.60 20.92
C PRO A 685 -25.10 40.69 19.93
N ALA A 686 -26.19 41.34 20.35
CA ALA A 686 -27.39 41.61 19.56
C ALA A 686 -27.13 42.47 18.31
N VAL A 687 -28.05 42.43 17.35
CA VAL A 687 -28.10 43.32 16.16
C VAL A 687 -26.83 43.23 15.28
N ASN A 688 -26.15 42.08 15.28
CA ASN A 688 -24.87 41.87 14.61
C ASN A 688 -23.78 42.88 15.01
N SER A 689 -23.87 43.46 16.21
CA SER A 689 -22.92 44.47 16.71
C SER A 689 -21.53 43.89 17.01
N GLY A 690 -21.42 42.56 17.14
CA GLY A 690 -20.18 41.83 17.29
C GLY A 690 -20.33 40.35 16.92
N ALA A 691 -19.20 39.63 16.91
CA ALA A 691 -19.18 38.20 16.66
C ALA A 691 -18.22 37.49 17.60
N VAL A 692 -18.59 36.30 18.07
CA VAL A 692 -17.68 35.41 18.81
C VAL A 692 -16.93 34.55 17.81
N THR A 693 -15.61 34.65 17.82
CA THR A 693 -14.70 33.79 17.06
C THR A 693 -14.01 32.75 17.95
N GLN A 694 -13.80 31.54 17.40
CA GLN A 694 -13.04 30.48 18.04
C GLN A 694 -12.29 29.65 16.99
N ILE A 695 -11.03 29.34 17.26
CA ILE A 695 -10.17 28.59 16.34
C ILE A 695 -10.08 27.12 16.78
N MET A 696 -10.28 26.20 15.84
CA MET A 696 -10.10 24.78 16.01
C MET A 696 -8.96 24.30 15.13
N ARG A 697 -8.03 23.53 15.70
CA ARG A 697 -6.93 22.91 14.97
C ARG A 697 -7.21 21.41 14.82
N VAL A 698 -7.27 20.94 13.57
CA VAL A 698 -7.49 19.53 13.25
C VAL A 698 -6.26 18.99 12.52
N LEU A 699 -5.65 17.95 13.10
CA LEU A 699 -4.54 17.23 12.49
C LEU A 699 -5.02 15.86 12.01
N ASN A 700 -4.76 15.56 10.72
CA ASN A 700 -5.04 14.25 10.15
C ASN A 700 -3.80 13.34 10.24
N SER A 701 -3.90 12.21 10.97
CA SER A 701 -2.79 11.26 11.11
C SER A 701 -2.78 10.14 10.04
N GLN A 702 -3.84 10.00 9.24
CA GLN A 702 -3.95 8.98 8.18
C GLN A 702 -4.51 9.57 6.88
N LYS A 703 -3.91 9.24 5.72
CA LYS A 703 -4.39 9.74 4.42
C LYS A 703 -5.84 9.28 4.16
N CYS A 704 -6.75 10.27 4.16
CA CYS A 704 -8.09 10.28 3.55
C CYS A 704 -9.26 9.57 4.27
N ILE A 705 -10.07 10.31 5.08
CA ILE A 705 -11.51 10.03 5.32
C ILE A 705 -12.28 11.36 5.57
N LYS A 706 -13.51 11.49 5.05
CA LYS A 706 -14.42 12.65 5.23
C LYS A 706 -14.87 12.83 6.68
N LEU A 707 -14.88 14.07 7.14
CA LEU A 707 -15.25 14.49 8.49
C LEU A 707 -16.80 14.56 8.62
N ARG A 708 -17.37 13.99 9.69
CA ARG A 708 -18.80 14.15 10.06
C ARG A 708 -18.89 14.81 11.43
N HIS A 709 -19.69 15.86 11.54
CA HIS A 709 -20.01 16.52 12.80
C HIS A 709 -21.48 16.29 13.16
N ARG A 710 -21.76 16.21 14.46
CA ARG A 710 -23.10 16.23 15.05
C ARG A 710 -23.14 17.41 16.03
N LEU A 711 -24.07 18.33 15.82
CA LEU A 711 -24.36 19.45 16.70
C LEU A 711 -25.56 19.08 17.56
N GLU A 712 -25.43 19.27 18.87
CA GLU A 712 -26.51 19.14 19.84
C GLU A 712 -26.60 20.48 20.57
N VAL A 713 -27.71 21.18 20.37
CA VAL A 713 -27.98 22.49 20.98
C VAL A 713 -29.00 22.26 22.08
N SER A 714 -28.59 22.48 23.32
CA SER A 714 -29.46 22.48 24.51
C SER A 714 -29.87 23.89 24.88
#